data_AF-J4IB96-F1
#
_entry.id   AF-J4IB96-F1
#
_cell.length_a   1.000
_cell.length_b   1.000
_cell.length_c   1.000
_cell.angle_alpha   90.00
_cell.angle_beta   90.00
_cell.angle_gamma   90.00
#
_symmetry.space_group_name_H-M   'P 1'
#
loop_
_entity.id
_entity.type
_entity.pdbx_description
1 polymer ?
#
loop_
_entity_poly.entity_id
_entity_poly.type
_entity_poly.pdbx_seq_one_letter_code
_entity_poly.pdbx_strand_id
1 'polypeptide(L)'
;MSRRAKDLPIEVWGQVFDLLAQDEELYTLRRCALVCRRWAPRCLWHLARNVVVGRKHGHRVAKTMVANLAKAITFRQPTGFVVRRPNPSVETLTIGNHPYDTNLTAGAFHADVFALLRMAFPNVTRLVLSGVEFPSLIVFARLVYSFPRLVRLVCHGLRCQRRGYVRGRALPPKDLALTHLEIHESEPVIDFLVESLICRTLRHLECRRMHFTVVQRLLDCAITSLRSLDINVPGPSLPDVDASLRLQHPSPSSLDLSSFDCLESLILIFDVFNLGSGTSAIWNWLHLVLAELASSRLKQLTIYFHIYYRNFSGMDSVSDIIQDLSPGVDDHAFARLDELLAGVDYHHLQTICFNLWFNNRISHQYIPSPPTQQLWFQFLSCRLPKLTARESCSGQPHLGPYFQDMAHILSLPVVEQDIVYLLCTVSLGAILVHLVPYIMDPRGLRTYPGPFFAKFTDVWLGLTIFSNTWSETVDSLHKKHGALVRIGPNHVSIADPAALPLIYGHSSGALKAPYYDVFVDFKHASMFSTRSRAEHARKRRIVSHMFAPKNVRALESTTRVHFAKFVNQWDTLCKCIEGSTSDGTMGSSKWTVKDGRVWFNCMIWFSFWSFDTISDLAFGSPFGMIPAAKDETWVVKHSKGPVETFEKSAFEMEKIPVISVLAAGIEINSVFGFLPSRWRPLAKWHPRIHEGTAAVEKLAGLSITSVSKRLANPEAREDMLQKLLEGRDEDGSPMGPDELAAEALLLIIAGADTVANTSCATVFYLGRHLDVQAKLQAELDDALACVDSDVAPYEAIKDLPYLDAVINEVLRLHSTVGAGLPRVVPEGGLNVLGQTLKEGTWVSVPVYNLHRSTKIWGEDAGEFVPERWINVEAEAKAEMTRAFAPFSIGPRACIGRNLATMQLHIMVATIFHRYSFLVEGDGPLLVQDSFVRKPKDCIVGIKRRAL
;
A
#
# COMPACT_ATOMS: atom_id res chain seq x y z
N MET A 1 11.34 -4.92 -29.03
CA MET A 1 12.30 -5.66 -29.87
C MET A 1 11.53 -6.32 -31.01
N SER A 2 11.75 -5.87 -32.25
CA SER A 2 11.11 -6.42 -33.45
C SER A 2 11.53 -7.88 -33.69
N ARG A 3 10.77 -8.63 -34.51
CA ARG A 3 11.04 -10.05 -34.82
C ARG A 3 12.47 -10.32 -35.33
N ARG A 4 13.13 -9.36 -36.02
CA ARG A 4 14.51 -9.51 -36.51
C ARG A 4 15.58 -9.50 -35.41
N ALA A 5 15.31 -8.89 -34.27
CA ALA A 5 16.28 -8.88 -33.17
C ALA A 5 16.42 -10.27 -32.53
N LYS A 6 15.37 -11.10 -32.55
CA LYS A 6 15.39 -12.45 -31.96
C LYS A 6 16.34 -13.43 -32.66
N ASP A 7 16.79 -13.11 -33.88
CA ASP A 7 17.72 -13.94 -34.66
C ASP A 7 19.19 -13.55 -34.47
N LEU A 8 19.49 -12.54 -33.63
CA LEU A 8 20.87 -12.22 -33.27
C LEU A 8 21.49 -13.37 -32.45
N PRO A 9 22.76 -13.74 -32.71
CA PRO A 9 23.49 -14.72 -31.92
C PRO A 9 23.47 -14.37 -30.43
N ILE A 10 23.50 -15.38 -29.56
CA ILE A 10 23.40 -15.17 -28.11
C ILE A 10 24.58 -14.34 -27.56
N GLU A 11 25.71 -14.36 -28.26
CA GLU A 11 26.90 -13.56 -28.01
C GLU A 11 26.63 -12.08 -28.23
N VAL A 12 25.90 -11.73 -29.30
CA VAL A 12 25.52 -10.33 -29.61
C VAL A 12 24.50 -9.84 -28.59
N TRP A 13 23.54 -10.67 -28.21
CA TRP A 13 22.64 -10.35 -27.10
C TRP A 13 23.37 -10.18 -25.76
N GLY A 14 24.40 -10.99 -25.52
CA GLY A 14 25.30 -10.83 -24.39
C GLY A 14 25.93 -9.44 -24.36
N GLN A 15 26.48 -8.97 -25.49
CA GLN A 15 27.04 -7.63 -25.62
C GLN A 15 26.00 -6.52 -25.42
N VAL A 16 24.77 -6.71 -25.94
CA VAL A 16 23.67 -5.74 -25.74
C VAL A 16 23.28 -5.63 -24.26
N PHE A 17 23.19 -6.73 -23.51
CA PHE A 17 22.90 -6.66 -22.08
C PHE A 17 24.07 -6.11 -21.28
N ASP A 18 25.31 -6.35 -21.72
CA ASP A 18 26.49 -5.73 -21.12
C ASP A 18 26.50 -4.21 -21.37
N LEU A 19 26.08 -3.74 -22.55
CA LEU A 19 25.89 -2.32 -22.87
C LEU A 19 24.75 -1.68 -22.08
N LEU A 20 23.56 -2.30 -22.04
CA LEU A 20 22.44 -1.81 -21.23
C LEU A 20 22.79 -1.73 -19.73
N ALA A 21 23.71 -2.58 -19.27
CA ALA A 21 24.22 -2.51 -17.90
C ALA A 21 25.23 -1.38 -17.71
N GLN A 22 26.04 -1.08 -18.72
CA GLN A 22 26.97 0.06 -18.71
C GLN A 22 26.21 1.40 -18.70
N ASP A 23 25.08 1.48 -19.40
CA ASP A 23 24.26 2.70 -19.49
C ASP A 23 23.28 2.91 -18.30
N GLU A 24 23.43 2.13 -17.22
CA GLU A 24 22.57 2.19 -16.02
C GLU A 24 21.05 2.01 -16.28
N GLU A 25 20.69 1.42 -17.42
CA GLU A 25 19.32 1.13 -17.88
C GLU A 25 18.70 -0.08 -17.14
N LEU A 26 18.74 -0.05 -15.80
CA LEU A 26 18.35 -1.15 -14.92
C LEU A 26 16.87 -1.53 -15.03
N TYR A 27 16.02 -0.57 -15.38
CA TYR A 27 14.61 -0.83 -15.66
C TYR A 27 14.46 -1.66 -16.94
N THR A 28 15.19 -1.27 -18.00
CA THR A 28 15.21 -1.96 -19.29
C THR A 28 15.79 -3.37 -19.15
N LEU A 29 16.90 -3.54 -18.40
CA LEU A 29 17.46 -4.86 -18.05
C LEU A 29 16.47 -5.75 -17.27
N ARG A 30 15.70 -5.19 -16.32
CA ARG A 30 14.63 -5.92 -15.62
C ARG A 30 13.58 -6.42 -16.59
N ARG A 31 13.17 -5.59 -17.55
CA ARG A 31 12.21 -6.00 -18.57
C ARG A 31 12.81 -7.03 -19.51
N CYS A 32 14.07 -6.88 -19.95
CA CYS A 32 14.76 -7.87 -20.77
C CYS A 32 14.86 -9.24 -20.08
N ALA A 33 15.15 -9.27 -18.77
CA ALA A 33 15.17 -10.51 -17.97
C ALA A 33 13.81 -11.24 -17.96
N LEU A 34 12.71 -10.49 -18.06
CA LEU A 34 11.34 -11.01 -18.07
C LEU A 34 10.88 -11.46 -19.46
N VAL A 35 11.51 -10.98 -20.53
CA VAL A 35 11.09 -11.22 -21.91
C VAL A 35 11.67 -12.52 -22.50
N CYS A 36 12.87 -12.96 -22.08
CA CYS A 36 13.48 -14.19 -22.59
C CYS A 36 14.23 -14.98 -21.52
N ARG A 37 13.86 -16.26 -21.33
CA ARG A 37 14.50 -17.16 -20.36
C ARG A 37 15.98 -17.42 -20.64
N ARG A 38 16.42 -17.40 -21.91
CA ARG A 38 17.85 -17.60 -22.28
C ARG A 38 18.74 -16.44 -21.84
N TRP A 39 18.19 -15.23 -21.74
CA TRP A 39 18.94 -14.02 -21.37
C TRP A 39 18.77 -13.63 -19.91
N ALA A 40 17.70 -14.11 -19.27
CA ALA A 40 17.39 -13.87 -17.87
C ALA A 40 18.60 -14.05 -16.93
N PRO A 41 19.46 -15.10 -17.06
CA PRO A 41 20.63 -15.23 -16.19
C PRO A 41 21.63 -14.06 -16.32
N ARG A 42 21.91 -13.58 -17.55
CA ARG A 42 22.84 -12.47 -17.79
C ARG A 42 22.24 -11.13 -17.34
N CYS A 43 20.96 -10.88 -17.60
CA CYS A 43 20.28 -9.69 -17.10
C CYS A 43 20.17 -9.69 -15.57
N LEU A 44 19.82 -10.81 -14.94
CA LEU A 44 19.77 -10.95 -13.49
C LEU A 44 21.15 -10.81 -12.84
N TRP A 45 22.22 -11.23 -13.53
CA TRP A 45 23.60 -10.99 -13.08
C TRP A 45 23.92 -9.49 -13.02
N HIS A 46 23.55 -8.71 -14.03
CA HIS A 46 23.71 -7.24 -14.02
C HIS A 46 22.79 -6.55 -13.00
N LEU A 47 21.59 -7.06 -12.79
CA LEU A 47 20.66 -6.53 -11.79
C LEU A 47 21.08 -6.86 -10.36
N ALA A 48 21.79 -7.96 -10.15
CA ALA A 48 22.43 -8.27 -8.87
C ALA A 48 23.64 -7.35 -8.61
N ARG A 49 24.24 -6.75 -9.65
CA ARG A 49 25.30 -5.75 -9.52
C ARG A 49 24.80 -4.42 -8.95
N ASN A 50 23.58 -3.98 -9.26
CA ASN A 50 23.08 -2.66 -8.86
C ASN A 50 21.84 -2.77 -7.95
N VAL A 51 22.00 -2.42 -6.67
CA VAL A 51 21.04 -2.71 -5.61
C VAL A 51 20.41 -1.43 -5.08
N VAL A 52 19.08 -1.35 -5.03
CA VAL A 52 18.35 -0.22 -4.45
C VAL A 52 17.74 -0.61 -3.10
N VAL A 53 18.14 0.09 -2.03
CA VAL A 53 17.69 -0.13 -0.65
C VAL A 53 16.74 1.00 -0.25
N GLY A 54 15.49 0.66 0.07
CA GLY A 54 14.45 1.62 0.48
C GLY A 54 14.14 1.64 1.99
N ARG A 55 13.28 2.58 2.41
CA ARG A 55 12.90 2.93 3.80
C ARG A 55 12.61 1.74 4.74
N LYS A 56 11.99 0.66 4.26
CA LYS A 56 11.67 -0.54 5.07
C LYS A 56 12.88 -1.44 5.39
N HIS A 57 14.03 -1.20 4.77
CA HIS A 57 15.20 -2.09 4.82
C HIS A 57 16.49 -1.42 5.30
N GLY A 58 16.49 -0.13 5.64
CA GLY A 58 17.70 0.61 6.09
C GLY A 58 18.40 -0.03 7.28
N HIS A 59 17.64 -0.59 8.23
CA HIS A 59 18.17 -1.28 9.41
C HIS A 59 18.65 -2.72 9.13
N ARG A 60 18.41 -3.26 7.92
CA ARG A 60 18.70 -4.66 7.53
C ARG A 60 19.43 -4.77 6.19
N VAL A 61 20.42 -3.94 5.93
CA VAL A 61 21.36 -4.20 4.80
C VAL A 61 22.06 -5.55 4.98
N ALA A 62 22.17 -6.04 6.22
CA ALA A 62 22.94 -7.23 6.58
C ALA A 62 22.23 -8.59 6.47
N LYS A 63 20.91 -8.68 6.22
CA LYS A 63 20.20 -9.98 6.39
C LYS A 63 19.86 -10.78 5.13
N THR A 64 20.03 -10.25 3.93
CA THR A 64 19.83 -11.02 2.68
C THR A 64 20.46 -10.30 1.50
N MET A 65 21.78 -10.31 1.40
CA MET A 65 22.43 -10.07 0.11
C MET A 65 23.42 -11.20 -0.13
N VAL A 66 23.24 -11.87 -1.25
CA VAL A 66 24.20 -12.80 -1.85
C VAL A 66 25.59 -12.15 -1.72
N ALA A 67 26.43 -12.72 -0.87
CA ALA A 67 27.75 -12.20 -0.59
C ALA A 67 28.52 -12.00 -1.92
N ASN A 68 29.03 -10.77 -2.14
CA ASN A 68 30.03 -10.38 -3.14
C ASN A 68 29.62 -10.06 -4.60
N LEU A 69 28.33 -9.93 -4.96
CA LEU A 69 27.95 -9.66 -6.38
C LEU A 69 27.63 -8.19 -6.74
N ALA A 70 27.36 -7.31 -5.76
CA ALA A 70 26.95 -5.94 -6.03
C ALA A 70 28.16 -5.02 -6.34
N LYS A 71 28.12 -4.29 -7.47
CA LYS A 71 29.05 -3.20 -7.84
C LYS A 71 28.52 -1.80 -7.53
N ALA A 72 27.20 -1.60 -7.50
CA ALA A 72 26.59 -0.33 -7.08
C ALA A 72 25.46 -0.52 -6.07
N ILE A 73 25.35 0.41 -5.11
CA ILE A 73 24.27 0.41 -4.10
C ILE A 73 23.66 1.82 -3.99
N THR A 74 22.33 1.90 -4.00
CA THR A 74 21.56 3.13 -3.83
C THR A 74 20.70 3.09 -2.57
N PHE A 75 20.89 4.02 -1.65
CA PHE A 75 20.10 4.19 -0.43
C PHE A 75 19.05 5.29 -0.58
N ARG A 76 17.77 4.91 -0.59
CA ARG A 76 16.62 5.83 -0.59
C ARG A 76 16.12 6.04 0.85
N GLN A 77 16.20 7.28 1.34
CA GLN A 77 15.77 7.69 2.69
C GLN A 77 16.36 6.83 3.84
N PRO A 78 17.71 6.79 4.02
CA PRO A 78 18.30 6.00 5.09
C PRO A 78 17.90 6.50 6.48
N THR A 79 17.15 5.69 7.22
CA THR A 79 16.99 5.82 8.67
C THR A 79 17.87 4.73 9.32
N GLY A 80 19.05 5.12 9.81
CA GLY A 80 19.99 4.23 10.52
C GLY A 80 20.81 3.26 9.64
N PHE A 81 22.12 3.19 9.88
CA PHE A 81 23.03 2.23 9.23
C PHE A 81 23.47 1.16 10.24
N VAL A 82 23.21 -0.12 9.93
CA VAL A 82 23.80 -1.26 10.68
C VAL A 82 24.43 -2.22 9.66
N VAL A 83 25.75 -2.17 9.55
CA VAL A 83 26.53 -3.07 8.68
C VAL A 83 27.15 -4.16 9.54
N ARG A 84 26.82 -5.42 9.29
CA ARG A 84 27.39 -6.57 10.04
C ARG A 84 28.60 -7.21 9.35
N ARG A 85 28.83 -6.98 8.04
CA ARG A 85 29.96 -7.54 7.27
C ARG A 85 30.39 -6.59 6.13
N PRO A 86 31.71 -6.49 5.83
CA PRO A 86 32.24 -5.71 4.70
C PRO A 86 31.81 -6.29 3.35
N ASN A 87 31.59 -5.43 2.35
CA ASN A 87 31.29 -5.79 0.97
C ASN A 87 32.29 -5.11 0.02
N PRO A 88 33.41 -5.78 -0.31
CA PRO A 88 34.46 -5.19 -1.12
C PRO A 88 34.10 -5.08 -2.62
N SER A 89 33.00 -5.66 -3.10
CA SER A 89 32.66 -5.62 -4.52
C SER A 89 32.06 -4.29 -4.97
N VAL A 90 31.66 -3.42 -4.03
CA VAL A 90 30.96 -2.17 -4.32
C VAL A 90 31.93 -1.07 -4.73
N GLU A 91 31.77 -0.58 -5.95
CA GLU A 91 32.53 0.51 -6.57
C GLU A 91 31.73 1.82 -6.59
N THR A 92 30.39 1.77 -6.70
CA THR A 92 29.51 2.96 -6.74
C THR A 92 28.53 2.99 -5.57
N LEU A 93 28.44 4.12 -4.87
CA LEU A 93 27.52 4.33 -3.75
C LEU A 93 26.66 5.57 -4.00
N THR A 94 25.33 5.42 -3.95
CA THR A 94 24.37 6.52 -4.09
C THR A 94 23.58 6.70 -2.80
N ILE A 95 23.50 7.93 -2.30
CA ILE A 95 22.77 8.30 -1.08
C ILE A 95 21.89 9.51 -1.42
N GLY A 96 20.57 9.34 -1.35
CA GLY A 96 19.66 10.43 -1.70
C GLY A 96 18.29 9.95 -2.16
N ASN A 97 17.43 10.91 -2.50
CA ASN A 97 16.12 10.63 -3.07
C ASN A 97 16.17 10.62 -4.60
N HIS A 98 15.17 9.98 -5.22
CA HIS A 98 14.89 10.19 -6.65
C HIS A 98 14.46 11.66 -6.84
N PRO A 99 14.73 12.31 -8.00
CA PRO A 99 14.50 13.75 -8.25
C PRO A 99 13.09 14.33 -7.98
N TYR A 100 12.12 13.56 -7.49
CA TYR A 100 10.75 13.96 -7.20
C TYR A 100 10.30 13.74 -5.74
N ASP A 101 11.20 13.31 -4.84
CA ASP A 101 10.88 12.99 -3.43
C ASP A 101 11.51 14.01 -2.45
N THR A 102 10.70 14.51 -1.51
CA THR A 102 11.07 15.56 -0.53
C THR A 102 12.31 15.26 0.32
N ASN A 103 13.15 16.30 0.53
CA ASN A 103 14.47 16.33 1.17
C ASN A 103 14.71 15.34 2.34
N LEU A 104 15.91 14.75 2.35
CA LEU A 104 16.46 14.04 3.52
C LEU A 104 16.80 15.06 4.62
N THR A 105 16.19 14.91 5.81
CA THR A 105 16.38 15.85 6.94
C THR A 105 17.69 15.62 7.70
N ALA A 106 18.24 16.70 8.24
CA ALA A 106 19.45 16.69 9.06
C ALA A 106 19.23 15.90 10.37
N GLY A 107 19.88 14.74 10.47
CA GLY A 107 19.79 13.85 11.63
C GLY A 107 20.14 12.39 11.33
N ALA A 108 20.15 11.99 10.06
CA ALA A 108 20.41 10.61 9.65
C ALA A 108 21.88 10.14 9.73
N PHE A 109 22.84 11.04 9.88
CA PHE A 109 24.28 10.73 9.86
C PHE A 109 24.97 11.05 11.20
N HIS A 110 25.00 10.07 12.11
CA HIS A 110 25.83 10.14 13.33
C HIS A 110 27.31 9.90 12.98
N ALA A 111 28.25 10.40 13.81
CA ALA A 111 29.69 10.28 13.54
C ALA A 111 30.18 8.82 13.37
N ASP A 112 29.53 7.88 14.06
CA ASP A 112 29.86 6.44 14.00
C ASP A 112 29.48 5.79 12.65
N VAL A 113 28.57 6.41 11.90
CA VAL A 113 28.15 5.93 10.57
C VAL A 113 29.33 5.93 9.60
N PHE A 114 30.24 6.90 9.70
CA PHE A 114 31.38 7.04 8.79
C PHE A 114 32.40 5.91 8.95
N ALA A 115 32.70 5.52 10.19
CA ALA A 115 33.56 4.37 10.48
C ALA A 115 32.94 3.08 9.93
N LEU A 116 31.63 2.90 10.09
CA LEU A 116 30.90 1.76 9.56
C LEU A 116 30.87 1.74 8.02
N LEU A 117 30.69 2.88 7.36
CA LEU A 117 30.70 2.98 5.90
C LEU A 117 32.07 2.64 5.32
N ARG A 118 33.15 3.10 5.95
CA ARG A 118 34.52 2.77 5.55
C ARG A 118 34.81 1.27 5.66
N MET A 119 34.37 0.64 6.76
CA MET A 119 34.49 -0.81 6.91
C MET A 119 33.59 -1.55 5.93
N ALA A 120 32.38 -1.05 5.68
CA ALA A 120 31.39 -1.69 4.83
C ALA A 120 31.78 -1.69 3.36
N PHE A 121 32.37 -0.60 2.86
CA PHE A 121 32.56 -0.36 1.43
C PHE A 121 33.99 0.12 1.11
N PRO A 122 35.01 -0.74 1.26
CA PRO A 122 36.41 -0.35 1.14
C PRO A 122 36.86 0.02 -0.29
N ASN A 123 36.07 -0.33 -1.32
CA ASN A 123 36.44 -0.19 -2.74
C ASN A 123 35.62 0.84 -3.52
N VAL A 124 34.88 1.72 -2.82
CA VAL A 124 34.07 2.77 -3.48
C VAL A 124 34.98 3.76 -4.20
N THR A 125 34.74 3.91 -5.50
CA THR A 125 35.41 4.86 -6.40
C THR A 125 34.47 5.96 -6.90
N ARG A 126 33.14 5.76 -6.86
CA ARG A 126 32.11 6.75 -7.23
C ARG A 126 31.09 6.96 -6.11
N LEU A 127 30.91 8.20 -5.65
CA LEU A 127 29.91 8.60 -4.65
C LEU A 127 28.92 9.59 -5.26
N VAL A 128 27.61 9.29 -5.15
CA VAL A 128 26.52 10.13 -5.67
C VAL A 128 25.62 10.57 -4.52
N LEU A 129 25.44 11.88 -4.34
CA LEU A 129 24.62 12.51 -3.31
C LEU A 129 23.53 13.35 -3.98
N SER A 130 22.26 13.07 -3.69
CA SER A 130 21.13 13.82 -4.29
C SER A 130 20.05 14.19 -3.27
N GLY A 131 19.79 15.49 -3.12
CA GLY A 131 18.75 16.02 -2.21
C GLY A 131 19.02 15.74 -0.74
N VAL A 132 20.29 15.82 -0.32
CA VAL A 132 20.74 15.48 1.04
C VAL A 132 21.10 16.74 1.83
N GLU A 133 20.60 16.85 3.06
CA GLU A 133 20.97 17.91 3.99
C GLU A 133 21.92 17.39 5.09
N PHE A 134 23.10 18.01 5.20
CA PHE A 134 24.09 17.70 6.24
C PHE A 134 24.04 18.71 7.40
N PRO A 135 24.28 18.28 8.67
CA PRO A 135 24.37 19.19 9.80
C PRO A 135 25.51 20.21 9.70
N SER A 136 26.63 19.86 9.04
CA SER A 136 27.75 20.77 8.79
C SER A 136 28.66 20.24 7.68
N LEU A 137 29.50 21.12 7.12
CA LEU A 137 30.54 20.72 6.16
C LEU A 137 31.57 19.75 6.72
N ILE A 138 31.80 19.74 8.04
CA ILE A 138 32.69 18.79 8.69
C ILE A 138 32.13 17.36 8.60
N VAL A 139 30.80 17.21 8.71
CA VAL A 139 30.12 15.91 8.59
C VAL A 139 30.19 15.40 7.15
N PHE A 140 29.98 16.29 6.18
CA PHE A 140 30.19 16.00 4.77
C PHE A 140 31.65 15.58 4.47
N ALA A 141 32.63 16.34 4.98
CA ALA A 141 34.05 16.03 4.83
C ALA A 141 34.39 14.63 5.37
N ARG A 142 33.88 14.28 6.55
CA ARG A 142 34.08 12.94 7.16
C ARG A 142 33.49 11.82 6.31
N LEU A 143 32.34 12.05 5.66
CA LEU A 143 31.77 11.09 4.71
C LEU A 143 32.72 10.88 3.52
N VAL A 144 33.18 11.95 2.88
CA VAL A 144 34.11 11.86 1.73
C VAL A 144 35.40 11.15 2.13
N TYR A 145 35.97 11.48 3.29
CA TYR A 145 37.19 10.86 3.82
C TYR A 145 37.02 9.40 4.27
N SER A 146 35.79 8.91 4.36
CA SER A 146 35.53 7.49 4.63
C SER A 146 35.89 6.59 3.44
N PHE A 147 36.05 7.16 2.24
CA PHE A 147 36.30 6.42 0.99
C PHE A 147 37.68 6.77 0.42
N PRO A 148 38.76 6.08 0.82
CA PRO A 148 40.13 6.44 0.41
C PRO A 148 40.41 6.22 -1.08
N ARG A 149 39.59 5.42 -1.78
CA ARG A 149 39.72 5.14 -3.22
C ARG A 149 38.75 5.98 -4.07
N LEU A 150 38.13 7.00 -3.51
CA LEU A 150 37.14 7.81 -4.22
C LEU A 150 37.81 8.64 -5.34
N VAL A 151 37.32 8.45 -6.56
CA VAL A 151 37.84 9.11 -7.78
C VAL A 151 36.80 10.06 -8.39
N ARG A 152 35.50 9.75 -8.25
CA ARG A 152 34.38 10.53 -8.79
C ARG A 152 33.36 10.88 -7.70
N LEU A 153 33.00 12.17 -7.61
CA LEU A 153 32.01 12.68 -6.66
C LEU A 153 30.91 13.44 -7.41
N VAL A 154 29.66 13.11 -7.12
CA VAL A 154 28.47 13.75 -7.71
C VAL A 154 27.60 14.30 -6.59
N CYS A 155 27.31 15.60 -6.62
CA CYS A 155 26.51 16.30 -5.62
C CYS A 155 25.39 17.09 -6.32
N HIS A 156 24.14 16.76 -6.02
CA HIS A 156 22.97 17.43 -6.58
C HIS A 156 22.02 17.90 -5.47
N GLY A 157 21.81 19.21 -5.35
CA GLY A 157 20.90 19.80 -4.35
C GLY A 157 21.33 19.54 -2.90
N LEU A 158 22.63 19.58 -2.61
CA LEU A 158 23.18 19.33 -1.28
C LEU A 158 23.13 20.59 -0.41
N ARG A 159 22.56 20.48 0.78
CA ARG A 159 22.45 21.59 1.75
C ARG A 159 23.25 21.31 3.03
N CYS A 160 23.77 22.36 3.67
CA CYS A 160 24.47 22.26 4.95
C CYS A 160 23.90 23.28 5.95
N GLN A 161 23.55 22.85 7.16
CA GLN A 161 22.98 23.73 8.18
C GLN A 161 24.00 24.74 8.73
N ARG A 162 25.22 24.28 9.06
CA ARG A 162 26.34 25.13 9.46
C ARG A 162 27.28 25.37 8.28
N ARG A 163 27.49 26.64 7.92
CA ARG A 163 28.44 27.09 6.90
C ARG A 163 29.86 27.20 7.47
N GLY A 164 30.85 27.09 6.60
CA GLY A 164 32.28 27.19 6.93
C GLY A 164 32.96 25.85 7.17
N TYR A 165 34.10 25.65 6.50
CA TYR A 165 35.01 24.54 6.72
C TYR A 165 36.31 25.07 7.32
N VAL A 166 36.78 24.46 8.43
CA VAL A 166 38.03 24.83 9.08
C VAL A 166 39.07 23.75 8.80
N ARG A 167 40.15 24.15 8.11
CA ARG A 167 41.29 23.27 7.78
C ARG A 167 41.82 22.59 9.06
N GLY A 168 42.03 21.28 8.99
CA GLY A 168 42.58 20.48 10.10
C GLY A 168 41.56 19.81 11.04
N ARG A 169 40.25 20.15 10.98
CA ARG A 169 39.21 19.44 11.76
C ARG A 169 38.81 18.07 11.20
N ALA A 170 39.09 17.84 9.94
CA ALA A 170 39.06 16.53 9.28
C ALA A 170 40.27 16.50 8.32
N LEU A 171 41.08 15.44 8.37
CA LEU A 171 42.28 15.33 7.53
C LEU A 171 41.98 14.39 6.35
N PRO A 172 42.29 14.80 5.11
CA PRO A 172 42.13 13.94 3.95
C PRO A 172 43.09 12.73 4.05
N PRO A 173 42.67 11.53 3.59
CA PRO A 173 43.58 10.41 3.42
C PRO A 173 44.74 10.78 2.48
N LYS A 174 45.96 10.30 2.76
CA LYS A 174 47.16 10.62 1.95
C LYS A 174 47.03 10.27 0.47
N ASP A 175 46.21 9.28 0.14
CA ASP A 175 46.06 8.72 -1.21
C ASP A 175 44.76 9.13 -1.91
N LEU A 176 43.96 10.06 -1.33
CA LEU A 176 42.71 10.50 -1.93
C LEU A 176 42.97 11.43 -3.13
N ALA A 177 42.67 10.97 -4.33
CA ALA A 177 42.80 11.74 -5.57
C ALA A 177 41.46 11.81 -6.33
N LEU A 178 40.74 12.92 -6.14
CA LEU A 178 39.45 13.16 -6.79
C LEU A 178 39.70 13.74 -8.19
N THR A 179 39.41 12.97 -9.24
CA THR A 179 39.67 13.40 -10.63
C THR A 179 38.42 13.89 -11.36
N HIS A 180 37.22 13.46 -10.94
CA HIS A 180 35.96 13.84 -11.57
C HIS A 180 34.98 14.39 -10.53
N LEU A 181 34.38 15.54 -10.83
CA LEU A 181 33.47 16.22 -9.93
C LEU A 181 32.27 16.79 -10.67
N GLU A 182 31.07 16.43 -10.21
CA GLU A 182 29.79 16.97 -10.69
C GLU A 182 29.09 17.68 -9.53
N ILE A 183 28.85 18.99 -9.64
CA ILE A 183 28.24 19.81 -8.59
C ILE A 183 27.08 20.62 -9.17
N HIS A 184 25.88 20.29 -8.73
CA HIS A 184 24.63 20.93 -9.15
C HIS A 184 23.91 21.47 -7.90
N GLU A 185 23.58 22.77 -7.86
CA GLU A 185 22.87 23.42 -6.74
C GLU A 185 23.44 23.09 -5.34
N SER A 186 24.78 23.07 -5.19
CA SER A 186 25.47 22.56 -4.00
C SER A 186 26.67 23.44 -3.55
N GLU A 187 26.48 24.76 -3.53
CA GLU A 187 27.51 25.77 -3.18
C GLU A 187 28.30 25.51 -1.88
N PRO A 188 27.70 25.05 -0.77
CA PRO A 188 28.44 24.87 0.49
C PRO A 188 29.64 23.91 0.37
N VAL A 189 29.62 22.98 -0.59
CA VAL A 189 30.66 21.97 -0.78
C VAL A 189 32.00 22.57 -1.24
N ILE A 190 31.98 23.75 -1.87
CA ILE A 190 33.17 24.34 -2.48
C ILE A 190 34.20 24.76 -1.44
N ASP A 191 33.77 25.33 -0.31
CA ASP A 191 34.68 25.69 0.79
C ASP A 191 35.48 24.48 1.27
N PHE A 192 34.83 23.31 1.38
CA PHE A 192 35.52 22.08 1.73
C PHE A 192 36.56 21.68 0.68
N LEU A 193 36.21 21.69 -0.61
CA LEU A 193 37.09 21.24 -1.68
C LEU A 193 38.34 22.12 -1.82
N VAL A 194 38.15 23.44 -1.74
CA VAL A 194 39.22 24.44 -1.85
C VAL A 194 40.15 24.37 -0.64
N GLU A 195 39.61 24.44 0.58
CA GLU A 195 40.42 24.47 1.81
C GLU A 195 41.12 23.13 2.09
N SER A 196 40.58 22.01 1.60
CA SER A 196 41.22 20.70 1.69
C SER A 196 42.25 20.43 0.57
N LEU A 197 42.34 21.32 -0.43
CA LEU A 197 43.21 21.20 -1.61
C LEU A 197 42.93 19.97 -2.49
N ILE A 198 41.82 19.26 -2.30
CA ILE A 198 41.43 18.08 -3.09
C ILE A 198 41.22 18.46 -4.57
N CYS A 199 40.75 19.69 -4.82
CA CYS A 199 40.51 20.23 -6.15
C CYS A 199 41.75 20.24 -7.06
N ARG A 200 42.98 20.20 -6.51
CA ARG A 200 44.23 20.15 -7.29
C ARG A 200 44.42 18.88 -8.11
N THR A 201 43.62 17.86 -7.85
CA THR A 201 43.68 16.58 -8.58
C THR A 201 42.57 16.42 -9.62
N LEU A 202 41.67 17.42 -9.73
CA LEU A 202 40.53 17.38 -10.64
C LEU A 202 41.00 17.50 -12.09
N ARG A 203 40.54 16.56 -12.92
CA ARG A 203 40.73 16.56 -14.37
C ARG A 203 39.45 16.92 -15.11
N HIS A 204 38.29 16.59 -14.55
CA HIS A 204 36.99 16.91 -15.13
C HIS A 204 36.08 17.55 -14.07
N LEU A 205 35.44 18.67 -14.43
CA LEU A 205 34.54 19.42 -13.57
C LEU A 205 33.26 19.74 -14.33
N GLU A 206 32.11 19.38 -13.75
CA GLU A 206 30.79 19.77 -14.22
C GLU A 206 30.06 20.58 -13.14
N CYS A 207 29.64 21.79 -13.48
CA CYS A 207 28.99 22.73 -12.58
C CYS A 207 27.67 23.21 -13.16
N ARG A 208 26.55 22.98 -12.44
CA ARG A 208 25.22 23.48 -12.86
C ARG A 208 24.52 24.30 -11.79
N ARG A 209 23.91 25.44 -12.19
CA ARG A 209 23.13 26.33 -11.31
C ARG A 209 23.89 26.74 -10.04
N MET A 210 25.05 27.37 -10.22
CA MET A 210 25.96 27.81 -9.15
C MET A 210 26.39 29.26 -9.41
N HIS A 211 26.65 30.05 -8.37
CA HIS A 211 27.25 31.38 -8.55
C HIS A 211 28.69 31.30 -9.12
N PHE A 212 28.98 32.08 -10.16
CA PHE A 212 30.30 32.11 -10.81
C PHE A 212 31.45 32.48 -9.89
N THR A 213 31.26 33.39 -8.94
CA THR A 213 32.28 33.72 -7.92
C THR A 213 32.66 32.53 -7.06
N VAL A 214 31.73 31.60 -6.82
CA VAL A 214 31.98 30.37 -6.07
C VAL A 214 32.67 29.34 -6.97
N VAL A 215 32.27 29.24 -8.24
CA VAL A 215 32.90 28.38 -9.24
C VAL A 215 34.36 28.81 -9.49
N GLN A 216 34.65 30.11 -9.57
CA GLN A 216 36.00 30.64 -9.79
C GLN A 216 36.98 30.16 -8.73
N ARG A 217 36.59 30.19 -7.44
CA ARG A 217 37.44 29.68 -6.34
C ARG A 217 37.84 28.22 -6.52
N LEU A 218 36.96 27.41 -7.11
CA LEU A 218 37.23 26.00 -7.41
C LEU A 218 38.15 25.86 -8.62
N LEU A 219 37.92 26.68 -9.65
CA LEU A 219 38.73 26.77 -10.86
C LEU A 219 40.17 27.17 -10.55
N ASP A 220 40.38 28.25 -9.79
CA ASP A 220 41.71 28.73 -9.38
C ASP A 220 42.53 27.64 -8.67
N CYS A 221 41.86 26.76 -7.92
CA CYS A 221 42.50 25.63 -7.26
C CYS A 221 42.87 24.48 -8.23
N ALA A 222 42.06 24.24 -9.26
CA ALA A 222 42.21 23.14 -10.22
C ALA A 222 42.98 23.52 -11.50
N ILE A 223 43.48 24.75 -11.56
CA ILE A 223 44.06 25.39 -12.75
C ILE A 223 45.12 24.56 -13.49
N THR A 224 45.97 23.84 -12.76
CA THR A 224 47.06 23.04 -13.34
C THR A 224 46.67 21.62 -13.73
N SER A 225 45.53 21.11 -13.26
CA SER A 225 45.12 19.71 -13.42
C SER A 225 43.90 19.52 -14.32
N LEU A 226 43.07 20.57 -14.48
CA LEU A 226 41.80 20.49 -15.18
C LEU A 226 42.01 20.35 -16.70
N ARG A 227 41.40 19.31 -17.28
CA ARG A 227 41.44 18.98 -18.71
C ARG A 227 40.09 19.19 -19.40
N SER A 228 38.99 19.06 -18.66
CA SER A 228 37.64 19.18 -19.19
C SER A 228 36.74 19.94 -18.21
N LEU A 229 35.95 20.87 -18.73
CA LEU A 229 35.09 21.76 -17.95
C LEU A 229 33.70 21.85 -18.59
N ASP A 230 32.65 21.59 -17.81
CA ASP A 230 31.25 21.81 -18.17
C ASP A 230 30.63 22.82 -17.20
N ILE A 231 30.18 23.96 -17.73
CA ILE A 231 29.59 25.05 -16.94
C ILE A 231 28.22 25.44 -17.49
N ASN A 232 27.23 25.48 -16.60
CA ASN A 232 25.95 26.10 -16.85
C ASN A 232 26.01 27.61 -16.63
N VAL A 233 25.60 28.37 -17.65
CA VAL A 233 25.49 29.83 -17.63
C VAL A 233 24.01 30.20 -17.45
N PRO A 234 23.63 30.84 -16.32
CA PRO A 234 22.26 31.25 -16.09
C PRO A 234 21.87 32.37 -17.07
N GLY A 235 20.77 32.20 -17.80
CA GLY A 235 20.22 33.23 -18.69
C GLY A 235 19.46 34.33 -17.94
N PRO A 236 19.03 35.38 -18.66
CA PRO A 236 18.28 36.49 -18.08
C PRO A 236 16.95 36.02 -17.46
N SER A 237 16.76 36.28 -16.16
CA SER A 237 15.58 35.81 -15.41
C SER A 237 14.33 36.67 -15.61
N LEU A 238 13.15 36.04 -15.62
CA LEU A 238 11.83 36.70 -15.55
C LEU A 238 11.61 37.37 -14.16
N PRO A 239 10.86 38.48 -14.07
CA PRO A 239 10.59 39.18 -12.81
C PRO A 239 9.75 38.38 -11.78
N ASP A 240 9.02 37.33 -12.21
CA ASP A 240 8.06 36.56 -11.38
C ASP A 240 8.48 35.11 -11.09
N VAL A 241 9.78 34.81 -11.02
CA VAL A 241 10.26 33.52 -10.48
C VAL A 241 10.95 33.79 -9.15
N ASP A 242 10.50 33.06 -8.14
CA ASP A 242 10.94 33.01 -6.74
C ASP A 242 12.21 33.85 -6.43
N ALA A 243 12.07 34.90 -5.62
CA ALA A 243 13.13 35.86 -5.34
C ALA A 243 14.43 35.22 -4.77
N SER A 244 14.37 33.98 -4.29
CA SER A 244 15.51 33.18 -3.81
C SER A 244 16.40 32.59 -4.91
N LEU A 245 15.98 32.59 -6.20
CA LEU A 245 16.75 32.07 -7.33
C LEU A 245 17.37 33.16 -8.22
N ARG A 246 17.39 34.43 -7.76
CA ARG A 246 18.09 35.52 -8.45
C ARG A 246 19.60 35.32 -8.40
N LEU A 247 20.13 34.44 -9.25
CA LEU A 247 21.52 34.50 -9.69
C LEU A 247 21.64 35.82 -10.46
N GLN A 248 22.42 36.77 -9.92
CA GLN A 248 22.68 38.04 -10.61
C GLN A 248 23.17 37.76 -12.02
N HIS A 249 22.70 38.54 -13.01
CA HIS A 249 23.14 38.41 -14.39
C HIS A 249 24.67 38.34 -14.47
N PRO A 250 25.24 37.42 -15.27
CA PRO A 250 26.68 37.22 -15.30
C PRO A 250 27.35 38.52 -15.79
N SER A 251 28.14 39.17 -14.92
CA SER A 251 29.11 40.14 -15.38
C SER A 251 30.29 39.39 -16.00
N PRO A 252 30.85 39.83 -17.13
CA PRO A 252 32.02 39.19 -17.75
C PRO A 252 33.18 38.96 -16.77
N SER A 253 33.34 39.88 -15.82
CA SER A 253 34.38 39.87 -14.77
C SER A 253 34.24 38.78 -13.70
N SER A 254 33.25 37.89 -13.78
CA SER A 254 32.96 36.91 -12.72
C SER A 254 33.48 35.49 -12.95
N LEU A 255 33.98 35.20 -14.16
CA LEU A 255 34.56 33.90 -14.53
C LEU A 255 35.81 34.14 -15.39
N ASP A 256 37.00 34.01 -14.80
CA ASP A 256 38.28 34.16 -15.48
C ASP A 256 38.84 32.79 -15.87
N LEU A 257 38.94 32.56 -17.18
CA LEU A 257 39.50 31.34 -17.75
C LEU A 257 40.90 31.54 -18.39
N SER A 258 41.46 32.75 -18.33
CA SER A 258 42.71 33.10 -19.02
C SER A 258 43.92 32.30 -18.58
N SER A 259 43.88 31.75 -17.36
CA SER A 259 45.00 31.06 -16.75
C SER A 259 44.98 29.53 -16.96
N PHE A 260 44.08 29.01 -17.81
CA PHE A 260 43.89 27.58 -18.07
C PHE A 260 44.62 27.07 -19.34
N ASP A 261 45.94 26.92 -19.25
CA ASP A 261 46.77 26.39 -20.36
C ASP A 261 46.52 24.91 -20.69
N CYS A 262 45.88 24.20 -19.76
CA CYS A 262 45.78 22.74 -19.75
C CYS A 262 44.44 22.19 -20.26
N LEU A 263 43.47 23.06 -20.55
CA LEU A 263 42.10 22.70 -20.89
C LEU A 263 42.01 22.16 -22.33
N GLU A 264 41.54 20.93 -22.49
CA GLU A 264 41.38 20.28 -23.80
C GLU A 264 39.93 20.27 -24.28
N SER A 265 38.96 20.34 -23.37
CA SER A 265 37.52 20.28 -23.67
C SER A 265 36.73 21.27 -22.81
N LEU A 266 35.89 22.09 -23.45
CA LEU A 266 35.00 23.04 -22.80
C LEU A 266 33.55 22.84 -23.27
N ILE A 267 32.64 22.70 -22.30
CA ILE A 267 31.20 22.62 -22.52
C ILE A 267 30.54 23.80 -21.78
N LEU A 268 29.73 24.57 -22.52
CA LEU A 268 28.97 25.70 -21.98
C LEU A 268 27.48 25.43 -22.18
N ILE A 269 26.68 25.50 -21.11
CA ILE A 269 25.24 25.22 -21.14
C ILE A 269 24.46 26.48 -20.76
N PHE A 270 23.83 27.13 -21.73
CA PHE A 270 23.01 28.32 -21.53
C PHE A 270 21.55 27.95 -21.29
N ASP A 271 21.02 28.21 -20.09
CA ASP A 271 19.58 28.08 -19.81
C ASP A 271 18.85 29.39 -20.19
N VAL A 272 18.04 29.36 -21.26
CA VAL A 272 17.33 30.52 -21.82
C VAL A 272 15.84 30.43 -21.48
N PHE A 273 15.33 31.40 -20.71
CA PHE A 273 13.93 31.49 -20.29
C PHE A 273 13.22 32.62 -21.06
N ASN A 274 12.29 32.27 -21.96
CA ASN A 274 11.65 33.20 -22.93
C ASN A 274 12.64 33.90 -23.89
N LEU A 275 12.30 33.93 -25.18
CA LEU A 275 13.13 34.54 -26.23
C LEU A 275 12.82 36.05 -26.36
N GLY A 276 13.23 36.83 -25.35
CA GLY A 276 13.15 38.30 -25.35
C GLY A 276 14.51 38.98 -25.49
N SER A 277 14.54 40.32 -25.31
CA SER A 277 15.66 41.27 -25.51
C SER A 277 16.97 41.05 -24.74
N GLY A 278 17.26 39.83 -24.26
CA GLY A 278 18.47 39.47 -23.51
C GLY A 278 19.42 38.49 -24.22
N THR A 279 19.12 38.02 -25.42
CA THR A 279 19.97 37.07 -26.17
C THR A 279 21.30 37.67 -26.63
N SER A 280 21.35 38.97 -26.95
CA SER A 280 22.58 39.67 -27.33
C SER A 280 23.64 39.67 -26.20
N ALA A 281 23.20 39.71 -24.94
CA ALA A 281 24.08 39.65 -23.78
C ALA A 281 24.80 38.30 -23.67
N ILE A 282 24.17 37.20 -24.08
CA ILE A 282 24.74 35.85 -24.07
C ILE A 282 25.92 35.77 -25.06
N TRP A 283 25.73 36.28 -26.28
CA TRP A 283 26.77 36.27 -27.32
C TRP A 283 27.95 37.18 -26.98
N ASN A 284 27.68 38.35 -26.40
CA ASN A 284 28.74 39.24 -25.93
C ASN A 284 29.51 38.64 -24.75
N TRP A 285 28.84 38.00 -23.80
CA TRP A 285 29.49 37.28 -22.72
C TRP A 285 30.35 36.12 -23.26
N LEU A 286 29.81 35.33 -24.20
CA LEU A 286 30.52 34.21 -24.83
C LEU A 286 31.80 34.68 -25.52
N HIS A 287 31.72 35.77 -26.29
CA HIS A 287 32.89 36.37 -26.93
C HIS A 287 33.94 36.79 -25.88
N LEU A 288 33.54 37.49 -24.81
CA LEU A 288 34.49 37.97 -23.79
C LEU A 288 35.19 36.81 -23.07
N VAL A 289 34.46 35.78 -22.64
CA VAL A 289 35.03 34.63 -21.94
C VAL A 289 35.97 33.82 -22.84
N LEU A 290 35.61 33.63 -24.11
CA LEU A 290 36.48 32.95 -25.06
C LEU A 290 37.69 33.80 -25.46
N ALA A 291 37.55 35.13 -25.50
CA ALA A 291 38.68 36.02 -25.75
C ALA A 291 39.69 35.97 -24.60
N GLU A 292 39.21 35.85 -23.37
CA GLU A 292 40.06 35.70 -22.19
C GLU A 292 40.73 34.31 -22.12
N LEU A 293 40.05 33.23 -22.49
CA LEU A 293 40.57 31.85 -22.39
C LEU A 293 41.82 31.60 -23.26
N ALA A 294 41.95 32.26 -24.42
CA ALA A 294 43.06 32.19 -25.40
C ALA A 294 43.99 30.96 -25.25
N SER A 295 43.44 29.75 -25.42
CA SER A 295 44.14 28.50 -25.08
C SER A 295 44.53 27.72 -26.33
N SER A 296 45.83 27.57 -26.54
CA SER A 296 46.40 26.75 -27.61
C SER A 296 46.10 25.24 -27.46
N ARG A 297 45.52 24.76 -26.36
CA ARG A 297 45.30 23.31 -26.17
C ARG A 297 43.86 22.86 -26.28
N LEU A 298 42.92 23.80 -26.46
CA LEU A 298 41.51 23.47 -26.57
C LEU A 298 41.25 22.72 -27.90
N LYS A 299 40.86 21.45 -27.80
CA LYS A 299 40.54 20.60 -28.96
C LYS A 299 39.04 20.55 -29.23
N GLN A 300 38.22 20.64 -28.19
CA GLN A 300 36.76 20.52 -28.29
C GLN A 300 36.04 21.65 -27.55
N LEU A 301 35.14 22.33 -28.25
CA LEU A 301 34.22 23.32 -27.70
C LEU A 301 32.78 22.88 -28.00
N THR A 302 31.92 22.80 -26.98
CA THR A 302 30.51 22.47 -27.17
C THR A 302 29.63 23.46 -26.41
N ILE A 303 28.66 24.05 -27.10
CA ILE A 303 27.75 25.04 -26.55
C ILE A 303 26.33 24.49 -26.67
N TYR A 304 25.67 24.32 -25.54
CA TYR A 304 24.26 23.93 -25.45
C TYR A 304 23.40 25.16 -25.12
N PHE A 305 22.30 25.33 -25.85
CA PHE A 305 21.24 26.27 -25.54
C PHE A 305 20.01 25.50 -25.10
N HIS A 306 19.67 25.58 -23.82
CA HIS A 306 18.48 24.98 -23.23
C HIS A 306 17.36 26.00 -23.17
N ILE A 307 16.35 25.88 -24.03
CA ILE A 307 15.22 26.80 -24.10
C ILE A 307 14.07 26.29 -23.23
N TYR A 308 13.58 27.14 -22.32
CA TYR A 308 12.42 26.92 -21.47
C TYR A 308 11.28 27.89 -21.84
N TYR A 309 10.14 27.37 -22.32
CA TYR A 309 8.93 28.15 -22.67
C TYR A 309 7.84 28.03 -21.58
N ARG A 310 7.13 29.14 -21.30
CA ARG A 310 5.99 29.16 -20.34
C ARG A 310 4.63 28.86 -20.99
N ASN A 311 4.38 29.30 -22.22
CA ASN A 311 3.12 29.08 -22.95
C ASN A 311 3.42 28.67 -24.40
N PHE A 312 3.05 27.44 -24.77
CA PHE A 312 3.20 26.92 -26.14
C PHE A 312 2.00 27.25 -27.06
N SER A 313 1.06 28.09 -26.61
CA SER A 313 -0.12 28.44 -27.43
C SER A 313 0.27 29.38 -28.57
N GLY A 314 0.62 28.82 -29.73
CA GLY A 314 0.80 29.55 -31.00
C GLY A 314 2.14 29.40 -31.71
N MET A 315 3.05 28.53 -31.26
CA MET A 315 4.30 28.23 -31.99
C MET A 315 4.28 26.78 -32.47
N ASP A 316 3.91 26.59 -33.73
CA ASP A 316 3.73 25.27 -34.33
C ASP A 316 4.96 24.78 -35.13
N SER A 317 5.98 25.64 -35.36
CA SER A 317 7.19 25.27 -36.09
C SER A 317 8.51 25.83 -35.52
N VAL A 318 9.64 25.15 -35.83
CA VAL A 318 11.01 25.60 -35.52
C VAL A 318 11.34 26.95 -36.18
N SER A 319 10.71 27.24 -37.32
CA SER A 319 10.85 28.52 -38.03
C SER A 319 10.35 29.69 -37.19
N ASP A 320 9.26 29.50 -36.44
CA ASP A 320 8.68 30.53 -35.59
C ASP A 320 9.62 30.85 -34.41
N ILE A 321 10.31 29.84 -33.89
CA ILE A 321 11.28 29.98 -32.80
C ILE A 321 12.57 30.69 -33.27
N ILE A 322 13.07 30.35 -34.47
CA ILE A 322 14.23 31.04 -35.06
C ILE A 322 13.87 32.49 -35.45
N GLN A 323 12.65 32.74 -35.92
CA GLN A 323 12.13 34.09 -36.18
C GLN A 323 11.97 34.91 -34.89
N ASP A 324 11.65 34.29 -33.76
CA ASP A 324 11.58 34.96 -32.45
C ASP A 324 12.99 35.20 -31.84
N LEU A 325 13.96 34.32 -32.14
CA LEU A 325 15.38 34.52 -31.82
C LEU A 325 16.05 35.65 -32.62
N SER A 326 15.66 35.83 -33.89
CA SER A 326 16.32 36.74 -34.84
C SER A 326 16.37 38.23 -34.45
N PRO A 327 15.34 38.85 -33.84
CA PRO A 327 15.33 40.28 -33.49
C PRO A 327 16.26 40.64 -32.32
N GLY A 328 16.67 39.65 -31.51
CA GLY A 328 17.55 39.83 -30.35
C GLY A 328 19.03 39.51 -30.62
N VAL A 329 19.41 39.30 -31.88
CA VAL A 329 20.75 38.87 -32.29
C VAL A 329 21.59 40.08 -32.70
N ASP A 330 22.69 40.31 -31.98
CA ASP A 330 23.68 41.34 -32.29
C ASP A 330 24.67 40.81 -33.33
N ASP A 331 24.50 41.21 -34.59
CA ASP A 331 25.35 40.78 -35.71
C ASP A 331 26.83 41.15 -35.51
N HIS A 332 27.12 42.22 -34.75
CA HIS A 332 28.49 42.55 -34.38
C HIS A 332 29.09 41.57 -33.37
N ALA A 333 28.30 41.03 -32.44
CA ALA A 333 28.77 40.02 -31.49
C ALA A 333 29.14 38.71 -32.20
N PHE A 334 28.35 38.30 -33.20
CA PHE A 334 28.63 37.14 -34.03
C PHE A 334 29.88 37.32 -34.89
N ALA A 335 30.05 38.48 -35.53
CA ALA A 335 31.24 38.76 -36.34
C ALA A 335 32.54 38.70 -35.51
N ARG A 336 32.52 39.26 -34.29
CA ARG A 336 33.66 39.18 -33.35
C ARG A 336 33.95 37.74 -32.93
N LEU A 337 32.92 36.95 -32.65
CA LEU A 337 33.06 35.53 -32.27
C LEU A 337 33.62 34.69 -33.43
N ASP A 338 33.17 34.94 -34.66
CA ASP A 338 33.64 34.27 -35.87
C ASP A 338 35.13 34.54 -36.11
N GLU A 339 35.57 35.79 -35.93
CA GLU A 339 36.98 36.19 -36.02
C GLU A 339 37.85 35.55 -34.94
N LEU A 340 37.37 35.56 -33.70
CA LEU A 340 38.08 34.97 -32.57
C LEU A 340 38.30 33.47 -32.75
N LEU A 341 37.23 32.72 -33.05
CA LEU A 341 37.28 31.27 -33.17
C LEU A 341 37.97 30.80 -34.46
N ALA A 342 37.97 31.61 -35.52
CA ALA A 342 38.77 31.35 -36.72
C ALA A 342 40.24 31.79 -36.59
N GLY A 343 40.58 32.54 -35.53
CA GLY A 343 41.90 33.10 -35.28
C GLY A 343 42.98 32.09 -34.85
N VAL A 344 44.21 32.58 -34.77
CA VAL A 344 45.42 31.79 -34.46
C VAL A 344 45.36 31.19 -33.05
N ASP A 345 44.73 31.88 -32.11
CA ASP A 345 44.65 31.43 -30.71
C ASP A 345 43.89 30.11 -30.54
N TYR A 346 43.00 29.78 -31.49
CA TYR A 346 42.20 28.55 -31.50
C TYR A 346 42.63 27.55 -32.58
N HIS A 347 43.86 27.63 -33.10
CA HIS A 347 44.32 26.79 -34.23
C HIS A 347 44.24 25.27 -33.98
N HIS A 348 44.30 24.82 -32.73
CA HIS A 348 44.19 23.41 -32.32
C HIS A 348 42.76 22.89 -32.13
N LEU A 349 41.75 23.76 -32.26
CA LEU A 349 40.35 23.42 -32.10
C LEU A 349 39.90 22.51 -33.25
N GLN A 350 39.58 21.25 -32.91
CA GLN A 350 39.19 20.19 -33.87
C GLN A 350 37.68 20.08 -34.02
N THR A 351 36.92 20.36 -32.97
CA THR A 351 35.46 20.18 -32.97
C THR A 351 34.76 21.31 -32.23
N ILE A 352 33.79 21.93 -32.92
CA ILE A 352 32.92 22.95 -32.34
C ILE A 352 31.48 22.53 -32.60
N CYS A 353 30.69 22.42 -31.54
CA CYS A 353 29.29 22.03 -31.65
C CYS A 353 28.39 23.07 -30.99
N PHE A 354 27.39 23.56 -31.72
CA PHE A 354 26.30 24.38 -31.18
C PHE A 354 25.02 23.55 -31.16
N ASN A 355 24.55 23.19 -29.98
CA ASN A 355 23.41 22.32 -29.77
C ASN A 355 22.23 23.10 -29.18
N LEU A 356 21.01 22.83 -29.67
CA LEU A 356 19.78 23.45 -29.20
C LEU A 356 18.87 22.37 -28.57
N TRP A 357 18.50 22.54 -27.29
CA TRP A 357 17.62 21.66 -26.54
C TRP A 357 16.39 22.40 -26.02
N PHE A 358 15.24 21.75 -26.02
CA PHE A 358 13.96 22.31 -25.55
C PHE A 358 13.46 21.55 -24.32
N ASN A 359 12.98 22.27 -23.29
CA ASN A 359 12.47 21.65 -22.07
C ASN A 359 11.08 22.18 -21.72
N ASN A 360 10.04 21.34 -21.87
CA ASN A 360 8.63 21.68 -21.59
C ASN A 360 8.25 21.21 -20.18
N ARG A 361 7.94 22.12 -19.25
CA ARG A 361 7.64 21.79 -17.84
C ARG A 361 6.18 21.46 -17.54
N ILE A 362 5.23 21.56 -18.48
CA ILE A 362 3.79 21.52 -18.14
C ILE A 362 2.95 20.42 -18.82
N SER A 363 3.45 19.66 -19.79
CA SER A 363 2.70 18.49 -20.26
C SER A 363 3.59 17.34 -20.70
N HIS A 364 3.26 16.11 -20.26
CA HIS A 364 3.78 14.84 -20.78
C HIS A 364 3.29 14.57 -22.22
N GLN A 365 3.36 15.57 -23.10
CA GLN A 365 3.07 15.42 -24.53
C GLN A 365 4.38 15.57 -25.31
N TYR A 366 4.79 14.46 -25.90
CA TYR A 366 5.86 14.38 -26.88
C TYR A 366 5.45 15.17 -28.14
N ILE A 367 6.19 16.23 -28.47
CA ILE A 367 6.17 16.79 -29.83
C ILE A 367 7.04 15.88 -30.72
N PRO A 368 6.62 15.53 -31.96
CA PRO A 368 7.40 14.67 -32.84
C PRO A 368 8.68 15.36 -33.35
N SER A 369 9.72 14.56 -33.56
CA SER A 369 11.10 14.89 -33.98
C SER A 369 11.27 15.49 -35.41
N PRO A 370 12.52 15.62 -35.90
CA PRO A 370 13.32 16.83 -36.18
C PRO A 370 12.97 17.59 -37.51
N PRO A 371 13.21 18.92 -37.57
CA PRO A 371 14.41 19.45 -38.24
C PRO A 371 15.09 20.57 -37.41
N THR A 372 15.14 20.42 -36.09
CA THR A 372 15.62 21.46 -35.16
C THR A 372 17.10 21.78 -35.30
N GLN A 373 17.97 20.77 -35.40
CA GLN A 373 19.43 21.01 -35.50
C GLN A 373 19.86 21.52 -36.89
N GLN A 374 19.16 21.14 -37.96
CA GLN A 374 19.57 21.48 -39.32
C GLN A 374 19.26 22.95 -39.68
N LEU A 375 18.09 23.45 -39.26
CA LEU A 375 17.74 24.89 -39.40
C LEU A 375 18.59 25.76 -38.48
N TRP A 376 18.89 25.28 -37.26
CA TRP A 376 19.81 25.94 -36.34
C TRP A 376 21.24 26.02 -36.90
N PHE A 377 21.72 24.94 -37.51
CA PHE A 377 23.00 24.91 -38.19
C PHE A 377 23.04 25.90 -39.36
N GLN A 378 22.01 25.91 -40.22
CA GLN A 378 21.91 26.87 -41.33
C GLN A 378 21.94 28.34 -40.83
N PHE A 379 21.18 28.64 -39.77
CA PHE A 379 21.17 29.96 -39.14
C PHE A 379 22.57 30.39 -38.67
N LEU A 380 23.31 29.50 -38.00
CA LEU A 380 24.67 29.77 -37.52
C LEU A 380 25.69 29.86 -38.67
N SER A 381 25.61 28.99 -39.68
CA SER A 381 26.52 29.00 -40.83
C SER A 381 26.44 30.30 -41.64
N CYS A 382 25.27 30.94 -41.72
CA CYS A 382 25.14 32.26 -42.36
C CYS A 382 25.81 33.39 -41.57
N ARG A 383 25.99 33.24 -40.25
CA ARG A 383 26.50 34.28 -39.34
C ARG A 383 27.92 34.04 -38.84
N LEU A 384 28.44 32.82 -38.99
CA LEU A 384 29.82 32.42 -38.67
C LEU A 384 30.53 31.82 -39.92
N PRO A 385 30.68 32.61 -41.00
CA PRO A 385 31.20 32.12 -42.28
C PRO A 385 32.68 31.70 -42.21
N LYS A 386 33.53 32.41 -41.44
CA LYS A 386 34.98 32.11 -41.35
C LYS A 386 35.20 30.78 -40.62
N LEU A 387 34.43 30.51 -39.57
CA LEU A 387 34.46 29.24 -38.84
C LEU A 387 33.99 28.07 -39.71
N THR A 388 32.94 28.30 -40.51
CA THR A 388 32.39 27.29 -41.44
C THR A 388 33.39 26.94 -42.55
N ALA A 389 34.24 27.90 -42.95
CA ALA A 389 35.28 27.70 -43.96
C ALA A 389 36.52 26.93 -43.45
N ARG A 390 36.65 26.73 -42.13
CA ARG A 390 37.89 26.27 -41.49
C ARG A 390 38.21 24.77 -41.64
N GLU A 391 37.28 23.92 -42.09
CA GLU A 391 37.59 22.66 -42.80
C GLU A 391 36.34 21.90 -43.25
N SER A 392 36.24 21.64 -44.57
CA SER A 392 35.59 20.45 -45.10
C SER A 392 36.49 19.24 -44.86
N CYS A 393 36.36 18.55 -43.73
CA CYS A 393 36.93 17.22 -43.52
C CYS A 393 35.94 16.34 -42.74
N SER A 394 35.62 15.20 -43.35
CA SER A 394 34.76 14.11 -42.89
C SER A 394 34.49 14.03 -41.38
N GLY A 395 33.29 14.45 -41.01
CA GLY A 395 32.58 13.98 -39.84
C GLY A 395 31.12 14.27 -40.10
N GLN A 396 30.30 13.23 -40.31
CA GLN A 396 28.86 13.41 -40.11
C GLN A 396 28.64 14.13 -38.77
N PRO A 397 27.59 14.95 -38.61
CA PRO A 397 27.20 15.36 -37.27
C PRO A 397 27.11 14.08 -36.45
N HIS A 398 27.98 13.93 -35.45
CA HIS A 398 27.85 12.88 -34.47
C HIS A 398 26.55 13.19 -33.72
N LEU A 399 25.43 12.75 -34.29
CA LEU A 399 24.29 12.31 -33.53
C LEU A 399 24.90 11.33 -32.54
N GLY A 400 24.96 11.76 -31.27
CA GLY A 400 25.26 10.85 -30.19
C GLY A 400 24.41 9.58 -30.37
N PRO A 401 24.86 8.43 -29.85
CA PRO A 401 24.36 7.09 -30.18
C PRO A 401 22.85 6.85 -29.90
N TYR A 402 22.09 7.87 -29.55
CA TYR A 402 20.67 7.88 -29.26
C TYR A 402 19.74 8.16 -30.45
N PHE A 403 20.20 8.77 -31.55
CA PHE A 403 19.27 9.30 -32.57
C PHE A 403 19.28 8.62 -33.96
N GLN A 404 20.28 7.81 -34.30
CA GLN A 404 20.21 7.00 -35.55
C GLN A 404 19.12 5.92 -35.49
N ASP A 405 18.71 5.48 -34.30
CA ASP A 405 17.67 4.45 -34.14
C ASP A 405 16.23 4.99 -34.24
N MET A 406 15.99 6.30 -34.10
CA MET A 406 14.62 6.84 -34.15
C MET A 406 14.14 7.20 -35.57
N ALA A 407 15.04 7.55 -36.50
CA ALA A 407 14.66 8.00 -37.84
C ALA A 407 14.15 6.86 -38.75
N HIS A 408 14.51 5.60 -38.46
CA HIS A 408 13.95 4.42 -39.16
C HIS A 408 12.62 3.93 -38.58
N ILE A 409 12.19 4.44 -37.42
CA ILE A 409 10.97 3.96 -36.73
C ILE A 409 9.73 4.79 -37.13
N LEU A 410 9.90 6.01 -37.64
CA LEU A 410 8.81 6.95 -37.86
C LEU A 410 8.24 7.01 -39.29
N SER A 411 8.68 6.14 -40.20
CA SER A 411 8.12 6.03 -41.56
C SER A 411 7.31 4.76 -41.81
N LEU A 412 6.87 4.05 -40.76
CA LEU A 412 6.05 2.84 -40.90
C LEU A 412 4.60 3.07 -40.41
N PRO A 413 3.58 2.65 -41.18
CA PRO A 413 2.17 2.63 -40.75
C PRO A 413 1.85 1.59 -39.64
N VAL A 414 2.82 1.26 -38.77
CA VAL A 414 2.84 0.02 -37.96
C VAL A 414 2.52 0.25 -36.47
N VAL A 415 2.43 1.49 -35.98
CA VAL A 415 2.28 1.81 -34.55
C VAL A 415 0.96 1.31 -33.94
N GLU A 416 -0.13 1.25 -34.72
CA GLU A 416 -1.38 0.64 -34.24
C GLU A 416 -1.27 -0.90 -34.09
N GLN A 417 -0.51 -1.56 -34.97
CA GLN A 417 -0.35 -3.02 -34.92
C GLN A 417 0.48 -3.46 -33.70
N ASP A 418 1.53 -2.73 -33.33
CA ASP A 418 2.41 -3.10 -32.21
C ASP A 418 1.74 -2.97 -30.83
N ILE A 419 0.84 -1.99 -30.65
CA ILE A 419 0.00 -1.88 -29.45
C ILE A 419 -0.96 -3.07 -29.36
N VAL A 420 -1.59 -3.44 -30.49
CA VAL A 420 -2.46 -4.61 -30.56
C VAL A 420 -1.69 -5.90 -30.24
N TYR A 421 -0.48 -6.08 -30.77
CA TYR A 421 0.37 -7.23 -30.44
C TYR A 421 0.80 -7.25 -28.96
N LEU A 422 1.09 -6.09 -28.36
CA LEU A 422 1.41 -6.00 -26.93
C LEU A 422 0.21 -6.36 -26.06
N LEU A 423 -0.98 -5.82 -26.37
CA LEU A 423 -2.22 -6.17 -25.68
C LEU A 423 -2.54 -7.66 -25.84
N CYS A 424 -2.38 -8.22 -27.04
CA CYS A 424 -2.58 -9.64 -27.31
C CYS A 424 -1.58 -10.52 -26.55
N THR A 425 -0.31 -10.14 -26.45
CA THR A 425 0.73 -10.93 -25.74
C THR A 425 0.57 -10.85 -24.22
N VAL A 426 0.22 -9.68 -23.66
CA VAL A 426 -0.11 -9.55 -22.24
C VAL A 426 -1.39 -10.34 -21.91
N SER A 427 -2.41 -10.27 -22.76
CA SER A 427 -3.64 -11.05 -22.60
C SER A 427 -3.38 -12.54 -22.69
N LEU A 428 -2.56 -12.99 -23.65
CA LEU A 428 -2.15 -14.40 -23.77
C LEU A 428 -1.35 -14.85 -22.54
N GLY A 429 -0.43 -14.02 -22.05
CA GLY A 429 0.32 -14.30 -20.82
C GLY A 429 -0.60 -14.44 -19.60
N ALA A 430 -1.57 -13.54 -19.45
CA ALA A 430 -2.57 -13.62 -18.38
C ALA A 430 -3.41 -14.90 -18.50
N ILE A 431 -3.87 -15.25 -19.71
CA ILE A 431 -4.61 -16.49 -19.97
C ILE A 431 -3.75 -17.71 -19.61
N LEU A 432 -2.49 -17.77 -20.04
CA LEU A 432 -1.61 -18.90 -19.78
C LEU A 432 -1.32 -19.11 -18.28
N VAL A 433 -1.18 -18.04 -17.50
CA VAL A 433 -0.97 -18.15 -16.03
C VAL A 433 -2.13 -18.87 -15.34
N HIS A 434 -3.36 -18.73 -15.85
CA HIS A 434 -4.54 -19.39 -15.30
C HIS A 434 -4.85 -20.73 -15.98
N LEU A 435 -4.57 -20.85 -17.29
CA LEU A 435 -4.87 -22.03 -18.10
C LEU A 435 -3.87 -23.17 -17.88
N VAL A 436 -2.57 -22.89 -17.75
CA VAL A 436 -1.55 -23.92 -17.56
C VAL A 436 -1.75 -24.73 -16.28
N PRO A 437 -1.97 -24.11 -15.09
CA PRO A 437 -2.27 -24.88 -13.87
C PRO A 437 -3.54 -25.71 -13.99
N TYR A 438 -4.56 -25.21 -14.72
CA TYR A 438 -5.79 -25.95 -14.98
C TYR A 438 -5.55 -27.18 -15.86
N ILE A 439 -4.77 -27.06 -16.95
CA ILE A 439 -4.47 -28.18 -17.85
C ILE A 439 -3.61 -29.23 -17.16
N MET A 440 -2.54 -28.80 -16.47
CA MET A 440 -1.61 -29.70 -15.77
C MET A 440 -2.28 -30.46 -14.62
N ASP A 441 -3.33 -29.88 -14.04
CA ASP A 441 -4.13 -30.43 -12.93
C ASP A 441 -3.31 -31.19 -11.87
N PRO A 442 -2.27 -30.56 -11.29
CA PRO A 442 -1.37 -31.26 -10.34
C PRO A 442 -2.13 -31.85 -9.15
N ARG A 443 -3.28 -31.25 -8.81
CA ARG A 443 -4.12 -31.61 -7.67
C ARG A 443 -5.31 -32.50 -8.03
N GLY A 444 -5.52 -32.85 -9.30
CA GLY A 444 -6.64 -33.69 -9.73
C GLY A 444 -8.02 -33.05 -9.53
N LEU A 445 -8.11 -31.71 -9.55
CA LEU A 445 -9.32 -30.95 -9.26
C LEU A 445 -10.24 -30.77 -10.49
N ARG A 446 -9.87 -31.26 -11.68
CA ARG A 446 -10.72 -31.19 -12.87
C ARG A 446 -11.95 -32.09 -12.78
N THR A 447 -11.90 -33.13 -11.93
CA THR A 447 -13.01 -34.07 -11.69
C THR A 447 -14.19 -33.42 -10.97
N TYR A 448 -13.94 -32.38 -10.17
CA TYR A 448 -14.98 -31.70 -9.41
C TYR A 448 -15.75 -30.68 -10.28
N PRO A 449 -17.09 -30.72 -10.26
CA PRO A 449 -17.93 -29.76 -10.98
C PRO A 449 -17.86 -28.37 -10.33
N GLY A 450 -18.21 -27.33 -11.09
CA GLY A 450 -18.22 -25.96 -10.58
C GLY A 450 -18.28 -24.91 -11.70
N PRO A 451 -18.42 -23.62 -11.36
CA PRO A 451 -18.47 -22.53 -12.33
C PRO A 451 -17.25 -22.52 -13.23
N PHE A 452 -17.43 -22.16 -14.50
CA PHE A 452 -16.34 -22.16 -15.48
C PHE A 452 -15.15 -21.29 -15.02
N PHE A 453 -15.39 -20.03 -14.65
CA PHE A 453 -14.33 -19.11 -14.23
C PHE A 453 -13.65 -19.51 -12.90
N ALA A 454 -14.39 -20.14 -11.99
CA ALA A 454 -13.86 -20.63 -10.72
C ALA A 454 -12.74 -21.68 -10.92
N LYS A 455 -12.73 -22.40 -12.06
CA LYS A 455 -11.69 -23.37 -12.38
C LYS A 455 -10.34 -22.73 -12.69
N PHE A 456 -10.32 -21.46 -13.09
CA PHE A 456 -9.14 -20.75 -13.59
C PHE A 456 -8.65 -19.65 -12.65
N THR A 457 -9.56 -18.96 -11.94
CA THR A 457 -9.19 -17.81 -11.10
C THR A 457 -10.04 -17.69 -9.84
N ASP A 458 -9.41 -17.27 -8.74
CA ASP A 458 -10.07 -16.89 -7.48
C ASP A 458 -10.81 -15.54 -7.58
N VAL A 459 -10.56 -14.78 -8.66
CA VAL A 459 -11.26 -13.51 -8.95
C VAL A 459 -12.78 -13.71 -9.01
N TRP A 460 -13.24 -14.86 -9.51
CA TRP A 460 -14.68 -15.19 -9.55
C TRP A 460 -15.31 -15.17 -8.15
N LEU A 461 -14.62 -15.75 -7.16
CA LEU A 461 -15.12 -15.76 -5.79
C LEU A 461 -15.05 -14.36 -5.16
N GLY A 462 -13.96 -13.63 -5.42
CA GLY A 462 -13.84 -12.22 -5.02
C GLY A 462 -14.96 -11.33 -5.55
N LEU A 463 -15.38 -11.52 -6.81
CA LEU A 463 -16.53 -10.81 -7.40
C LEU A 463 -17.86 -11.24 -6.77
N THR A 464 -18.05 -12.53 -6.50
CA THR A 464 -19.25 -13.05 -5.82
C THR A 464 -19.42 -12.42 -4.43
N ILE A 465 -18.32 -12.28 -3.69
CA ILE A 465 -18.28 -11.59 -2.38
C ILE A 465 -18.59 -10.11 -2.54
N PHE A 466 -18.00 -9.44 -3.54
CA PHE A 466 -18.24 -8.02 -3.80
C PHE A 466 -19.70 -7.72 -4.20
N SER A 467 -20.36 -8.69 -4.84
CA SER A 467 -21.80 -8.68 -5.14
C SER A 467 -22.68 -9.03 -3.94
N ASN A 468 -22.12 -9.34 -2.76
CA ASN A 468 -22.84 -9.71 -1.54
C ASN A 468 -23.77 -10.92 -1.69
N THR A 469 -23.30 -12.00 -2.33
CA THR A 469 -24.09 -13.23 -2.57
C THR A 469 -23.29 -14.52 -2.34
N TRP A 470 -22.25 -14.48 -1.49
CA TRP A 470 -21.30 -15.59 -1.35
C TRP A 470 -21.97 -16.89 -0.90
N SER A 471 -22.70 -16.87 0.21
CA SER A 471 -23.37 -18.04 0.78
C SER A 471 -24.45 -18.59 -0.16
N GLU A 472 -25.28 -17.72 -0.74
CA GLU A 472 -26.37 -18.10 -1.66
C GLU A 472 -25.86 -18.68 -2.98
N THR A 473 -24.77 -18.11 -3.51
CA THR A 473 -24.13 -18.64 -4.72
C THR A 473 -23.56 -20.03 -4.47
N VAL A 474 -22.86 -20.24 -3.34
CA VAL A 474 -22.31 -21.55 -2.98
C VAL A 474 -23.43 -22.59 -2.79
N ASP A 475 -24.55 -22.20 -2.17
CA ASP A 475 -25.73 -23.05 -2.02
C ASP A 475 -26.34 -23.46 -3.36
N SER A 476 -26.56 -22.50 -4.26
CA SER A 476 -27.05 -22.75 -5.63
C SER A 476 -26.17 -23.74 -6.40
N LEU A 477 -24.85 -23.61 -6.24
CA LEU A 477 -23.91 -24.54 -6.87
C LEU A 477 -24.00 -25.94 -6.29
N HIS A 478 -24.15 -26.10 -4.97
CA HIS A 478 -24.34 -27.41 -4.35
C HIS A 478 -25.67 -28.05 -4.73
N LYS A 479 -26.75 -27.27 -4.83
CA LYS A 479 -28.05 -27.74 -5.36
C LYS A 479 -27.93 -28.25 -6.80
N LYS A 480 -27.09 -27.61 -7.62
CA LYS A 480 -26.88 -28.00 -9.03
C LYS A 480 -25.91 -29.17 -9.23
N HIS A 481 -24.86 -29.25 -8.43
CA HIS A 481 -23.69 -30.10 -8.69
C HIS A 481 -23.44 -31.17 -7.64
N GLY A 482 -24.20 -31.18 -6.54
CA GLY A 482 -24.07 -32.15 -5.46
C GLY A 482 -23.08 -31.72 -4.36
N ALA A 483 -22.62 -32.70 -3.58
CA ALA A 483 -21.91 -32.46 -2.33
C ALA A 483 -20.51 -31.83 -2.51
N LEU A 484 -19.78 -32.14 -3.58
CA LEU A 484 -18.44 -31.59 -3.83
C LEU A 484 -18.44 -30.62 -5.02
N VAL A 485 -18.09 -29.36 -4.78
CA VAL A 485 -18.09 -28.30 -5.79
C VAL A 485 -16.79 -27.52 -5.75
N ARG A 486 -16.15 -27.35 -6.91
CA ARG A 486 -14.97 -26.49 -7.07
C ARG A 486 -15.40 -25.02 -7.18
N ILE A 487 -15.03 -24.22 -6.20
CA ILE A 487 -15.36 -22.78 -6.10
C ILE A 487 -14.14 -21.87 -6.27
N GLY A 488 -12.97 -22.45 -6.53
CA GLY A 488 -11.75 -21.73 -6.91
C GLY A 488 -10.74 -22.66 -7.59
N PRO A 489 -9.63 -22.15 -8.13
CA PRO A 489 -8.64 -22.96 -8.84
C PRO A 489 -8.08 -24.06 -7.96
N ASN A 490 -8.02 -23.80 -6.65
CA ASN A 490 -7.50 -24.70 -5.65
C ASN A 490 -8.49 -24.99 -4.53
N HIS A 491 -9.77 -24.65 -4.68
CA HIS A 491 -10.75 -24.67 -3.58
C HIS A 491 -11.97 -25.53 -3.91
N VAL A 492 -12.20 -26.57 -3.11
CA VAL A 492 -13.38 -27.43 -3.14
C VAL A 492 -14.27 -27.17 -1.92
N SER A 493 -15.49 -26.72 -2.14
CA SER A 493 -16.54 -26.66 -1.14
C SER A 493 -17.21 -28.04 -1.01
N ILE A 494 -17.50 -28.46 0.23
CA ILE A 494 -18.03 -29.79 0.55
C ILE A 494 -19.25 -29.64 1.43
N ALA A 495 -20.43 -29.85 0.87
CA ALA A 495 -21.73 -29.75 1.52
C ALA A 495 -22.21 -31.12 2.02
N ASP A 496 -21.53 -31.66 3.03
CA ASP A 496 -21.93 -32.88 3.71
C ASP A 496 -21.57 -32.83 5.21
N PRO A 497 -22.45 -33.26 6.13
CA PRO A 497 -22.18 -33.23 7.57
C PRO A 497 -20.95 -34.06 7.97
N ALA A 498 -20.63 -35.14 7.24
CA ALA A 498 -19.43 -35.95 7.51
C ALA A 498 -18.13 -35.17 7.26
N ALA A 499 -18.15 -34.10 6.45
CA ALA A 499 -16.99 -33.28 6.18
C ALA A 499 -16.62 -32.36 7.37
N LEU A 500 -17.56 -32.02 8.24
CA LEU A 500 -17.32 -31.15 9.40
C LEU A 500 -16.20 -31.70 10.31
N PRO A 501 -16.29 -32.91 10.88
CA PRO A 501 -15.22 -33.43 11.74
C PRO A 501 -13.91 -33.68 10.99
N LEU A 502 -13.99 -34.05 9.71
CA LEU A 502 -12.80 -34.32 8.88
C LEU A 502 -12.00 -33.05 8.54
N ILE A 503 -12.66 -31.88 8.45
CA ILE A 503 -12.01 -30.63 8.07
C ILE A 503 -11.78 -29.73 9.30
N TYR A 504 -12.76 -29.62 10.19
CA TYR A 504 -12.72 -28.72 11.35
C TYR A 504 -12.44 -29.42 12.67
N GLY A 505 -12.49 -30.76 12.74
CA GLY A 505 -12.29 -31.52 13.96
C GLY A 505 -10.86 -31.48 14.51
N HIS A 506 -10.68 -32.02 15.73
CA HIS A 506 -9.39 -32.01 16.44
C HIS A 506 -8.29 -32.84 15.77
N SER A 507 -8.67 -33.89 15.04
CA SER A 507 -7.77 -34.82 14.36
C SER A 507 -7.56 -34.49 12.87
N SER A 508 -8.19 -33.45 12.32
CA SER A 508 -8.15 -33.19 10.87
C SER A 508 -6.76 -32.90 10.31
N GLY A 509 -5.89 -32.28 11.12
CA GLY A 509 -4.61 -31.73 10.66
C GLY A 509 -4.74 -30.51 9.72
N ALA A 510 -5.95 -30.19 9.25
CA ALA A 510 -6.20 -29.13 8.29
C ALA A 510 -6.03 -27.74 8.92
N LEU A 511 -5.16 -26.92 8.31
CA LEU A 511 -4.82 -25.59 8.81
C LEU A 511 -5.69 -24.50 8.18
N LYS A 512 -5.79 -23.33 8.81
CA LYS A 512 -6.42 -22.15 8.19
C LYS A 512 -5.68 -21.75 6.90
N ALA A 513 -6.44 -21.48 5.84
CA ALA A 513 -5.90 -21.06 4.55
C ALA A 513 -5.21 -19.68 4.62
N PRO A 514 -4.32 -19.35 3.65
CA PRO A 514 -3.81 -17.99 3.45
C PRO A 514 -4.87 -16.90 3.36
N TYR A 515 -6.13 -17.24 3.07
CA TYR A 515 -7.29 -16.35 3.16
C TYR A 515 -7.31 -15.51 4.44
N TYR A 516 -6.93 -16.08 5.59
CA TYR A 516 -7.01 -15.40 6.88
C TYR A 516 -5.94 -14.31 7.08
N ASP A 517 -4.89 -14.26 6.24
CA ASP A 517 -3.78 -13.31 6.38
C ASP A 517 -4.22 -11.85 6.12
N VAL A 518 -5.38 -11.65 5.49
CA VAL A 518 -5.97 -10.31 5.24
C VAL A 518 -6.65 -9.71 6.46
N PHE A 519 -6.89 -10.50 7.52
CA PHE A 519 -7.46 -10.05 8.80
C PHE A 519 -6.37 -9.88 9.87
N VAL A 520 -5.17 -9.50 9.45
CA VAL A 520 -4.03 -9.23 10.34
C VAL A 520 -3.83 -7.71 10.37
N ASP A 521 -4.42 -7.07 11.37
CA ASP A 521 -4.43 -5.60 11.51
C ASP A 521 -3.18 -5.05 12.21
N PHE A 522 -2.49 -5.90 13.00
CA PHE A 522 -1.29 -5.56 13.76
C PHE A 522 -0.10 -6.43 13.33
N LYS A 523 1.09 -6.18 13.91
CA LYS A 523 2.30 -6.99 13.64
C LYS A 523 2.08 -8.48 13.96
N HIS A 524 1.21 -8.77 14.93
CA HIS A 524 0.82 -10.12 15.31
C HIS A 524 -0.64 -10.40 14.91
N ALA A 525 -0.89 -11.63 14.43
CA ALA A 525 -2.24 -12.09 14.13
C ALA A 525 -3.04 -12.31 15.43
N SER A 526 -4.35 -12.07 15.39
CA SER A 526 -5.26 -12.45 16.48
C SER A 526 -5.54 -13.96 16.45
N MET A 527 -6.25 -14.49 17.44
CA MET A 527 -6.67 -15.90 17.47
C MET A 527 -7.47 -16.27 16.22
N PHE A 528 -8.26 -15.33 15.69
CA PHE A 528 -9.03 -15.53 14.48
C PHE A 528 -8.17 -15.66 13.22
N SER A 529 -7.12 -14.84 13.04
CA SER A 529 -6.28 -14.90 11.84
C SER A 529 -5.07 -15.85 11.97
N THR A 530 -4.71 -16.27 13.18
CA THR A 530 -3.57 -17.17 13.44
C THR A 530 -3.74 -18.53 12.75
N ARG A 531 -2.87 -18.84 11.79
CA ARG A 531 -2.89 -20.09 11.01
C ARG A 531 -2.14 -21.24 11.68
N SER A 532 -0.98 -20.96 12.30
CA SER A 532 -0.19 -21.95 13.02
C SER A 532 -1.03 -22.63 14.11
N ARG A 533 -0.92 -23.96 14.23
CA ARG A 533 -1.64 -24.74 15.24
C ARG A 533 -1.09 -24.46 16.64
N ALA A 534 0.24 -24.42 16.77
CA ALA A 534 0.91 -24.18 18.05
C ALA A 534 0.60 -22.77 18.59
N GLU A 535 0.79 -21.74 17.76
CA GLU A 535 0.50 -20.35 18.16
C GLU A 535 -0.97 -20.15 18.55
N HIS A 536 -1.88 -20.75 17.78
CA HIS A 536 -3.30 -20.68 18.12
C HIS A 536 -3.62 -21.42 19.42
N ALA A 537 -3.01 -22.57 19.67
CA ALA A 537 -3.21 -23.29 20.93
C ALA A 537 -2.72 -22.47 22.12
N ARG A 538 -1.54 -21.83 22.01
CA ARG A 538 -1.02 -20.88 23.02
C ARG A 538 -2.02 -19.76 23.30
N LYS A 539 -2.42 -19.03 22.27
CA LYS A 539 -3.41 -17.93 22.36
C LYS A 539 -4.73 -18.40 22.95
N ARG A 540 -5.29 -19.50 22.44
CA ARG A 540 -6.57 -20.03 22.91
C ARG A 540 -6.51 -20.42 24.38
N ARG A 541 -5.40 -20.99 24.86
CA ARG A 541 -5.23 -21.31 26.27
C ARG A 541 -5.35 -20.05 27.14
N ILE A 542 -4.62 -19.00 26.78
CA ILE A 542 -4.65 -17.70 27.46
C ILE A 542 -6.08 -17.13 27.49
N VAL A 543 -6.75 -17.09 26.32
CA VAL A 543 -8.05 -16.42 26.18
C VAL A 543 -9.20 -17.27 26.73
N SER A 544 -9.13 -18.61 26.70
CA SER A 544 -10.26 -19.48 27.01
C SER A 544 -10.87 -19.30 28.40
N HIS A 545 -10.05 -18.90 29.38
CA HIS A 545 -10.52 -18.75 30.75
C HIS A 545 -11.60 -17.67 30.87
N MET A 546 -11.52 -16.55 30.12
CA MET A 546 -12.54 -15.49 30.18
C MET A 546 -13.91 -15.92 29.63
N PHE A 547 -13.94 -16.98 28.82
CA PHE A 547 -15.17 -17.52 28.22
C PHE A 547 -15.70 -18.77 28.93
N ALA A 548 -15.08 -19.16 30.06
CA ALA A 548 -15.59 -20.23 30.90
C ALA A 548 -17.01 -19.88 31.42
N PRO A 549 -17.94 -20.85 31.54
CA PRO A 549 -19.33 -20.58 31.93
C PRO A 549 -19.48 -19.73 33.21
N LYS A 550 -18.65 -19.98 34.23
CA LYS A 550 -18.63 -19.19 35.47
C LYS A 550 -18.31 -17.71 35.22
N ASN A 551 -17.31 -17.43 34.39
CA ASN A 551 -16.89 -16.06 34.09
C ASN A 551 -17.91 -15.37 33.18
N VAL A 552 -18.51 -16.08 32.23
CA VAL A 552 -19.59 -15.54 31.40
C VAL A 552 -20.79 -15.13 32.25
N ARG A 553 -21.20 -15.94 33.23
CA ARG A 553 -22.30 -15.56 34.16
C ARG A 553 -21.99 -14.29 34.94
N ALA A 554 -20.74 -14.06 35.34
CA ALA A 554 -20.35 -12.83 36.03
C ALA A 554 -20.54 -11.56 35.16
N LEU A 555 -20.61 -11.70 33.84
CA LEU A 555 -20.80 -10.61 32.88
C LEU A 555 -22.28 -10.28 32.59
N GLU A 556 -23.20 -11.05 33.16
CA GLU A 556 -24.64 -10.85 32.97
C GLU A 556 -25.08 -9.45 33.43
N SER A 557 -24.60 -9.00 34.59
CA SER A 557 -24.99 -7.71 35.18
C SER A 557 -24.70 -6.55 34.23
N THR A 558 -23.50 -6.50 33.64
CA THR A 558 -23.13 -5.50 32.64
C THR A 558 -23.98 -5.60 31.37
N THR A 559 -24.26 -6.83 30.92
CA THR A 559 -25.13 -7.05 29.75
C THR A 559 -26.52 -6.48 29.99
N ARG A 560 -27.11 -6.73 31.17
CA ARG A 560 -28.44 -6.25 31.56
C ARG A 560 -28.49 -4.73 31.70
N VAL A 561 -27.44 -4.08 32.19
CA VAL A 561 -27.37 -2.60 32.27
C VAL A 561 -27.49 -1.95 30.89
N HIS A 562 -26.78 -2.46 29.89
CA HIS A 562 -26.89 -1.92 28.52
C HIS A 562 -28.21 -2.29 27.85
N PHE A 563 -28.72 -3.49 28.13
CA PHE A 563 -30.04 -3.90 27.62
C PHE A 563 -31.17 -3.04 28.20
N ALA A 564 -31.09 -2.67 29.49
CA ALA A 564 -32.05 -1.77 30.14
C ALA A 564 -32.06 -0.39 29.44
N LYS A 565 -30.89 0.17 29.12
CA LYS A 565 -30.80 1.42 28.34
C LYS A 565 -31.42 1.28 26.95
N PHE A 566 -31.20 0.13 26.30
CA PHE A 566 -31.78 -0.17 25.00
C PHE A 566 -33.31 -0.22 25.04
N VAL A 567 -33.90 -0.99 25.97
CA VAL A 567 -35.37 -1.08 26.07
C VAL A 567 -35.99 0.24 26.51
N ASN A 568 -35.30 1.05 27.32
CA ASN A 568 -35.77 2.39 27.67
C ASN A 568 -35.89 3.32 26.44
N GLN A 569 -34.99 3.20 25.47
CA GLN A 569 -35.10 3.93 24.21
C GLN A 569 -36.32 3.46 23.40
N TRP A 570 -36.57 2.15 23.35
CA TRP A 570 -37.74 1.58 22.66
C TRP A 570 -39.06 1.87 23.36
N ASP A 571 -39.09 1.91 24.69
CA ASP A 571 -40.24 2.38 25.48
C ASP A 571 -40.52 3.86 25.19
N THR A 572 -39.48 4.69 25.06
CA THR A 572 -39.62 6.10 24.68
C THR A 572 -40.21 6.25 23.28
N LEU A 573 -39.75 5.43 22.32
CA LEU A 573 -40.36 5.37 20.99
C LEU A 573 -41.84 4.96 21.07
N CYS A 574 -42.18 3.91 21.83
CA CYS A 574 -43.56 3.44 21.96
C CYS A 574 -44.50 4.51 22.53
N LYS A 575 -44.03 5.40 23.41
CA LYS A 575 -44.82 6.53 23.92
C LYS A 575 -45.23 7.51 22.82
N CYS A 576 -44.50 7.57 21.70
CA CYS A 576 -44.87 8.39 20.55
C CYS A 576 -46.17 7.93 19.87
N ILE A 577 -46.63 6.69 20.12
CA ILE A 577 -47.94 6.20 19.59
C ILE A 577 -49.10 7.04 20.13
N GLU A 578 -49.00 7.52 21.37
CA GLU A 578 -50.02 8.35 22.03
C GLU A 578 -49.83 9.85 21.75
N GLY A 579 -48.71 10.23 21.13
CA GLY A 579 -48.36 11.62 20.86
C GLY A 579 -48.98 12.16 19.57
N SER A 580 -48.96 13.49 19.42
CA SER A 580 -49.47 14.19 18.22
C SER A 580 -48.57 14.07 16.98
N THR A 581 -47.39 13.47 17.11
CA THR A 581 -46.37 13.43 16.05
C THR A 581 -46.35 12.06 15.36
N SER A 582 -46.55 12.05 14.04
CA SER A 582 -46.60 10.82 13.23
C SER A 582 -45.24 10.33 12.75
N ASP A 583 -44.18 11.13 12.85
CA ASP A 583 -42.83 10.76 12.47
C ASP A 583 -41.77 11.51 13.29
N GLY A 584 -40.53 11.06 13.22
CA GLY A 584 -39.44 11.72 13.93
C GLY A 584 -38.10 11.06 13.69
N THR A 585 -37.10 11.59 14.38
CA THR A 585 -35.74 11.04 14.35
C THR A 585 -35.17 11.05 15.76
N MET A 586 -34.61 9.92 16.18
CA MET A 586 -33.86 9.77 17.43
C MET A 586 -32.41 9.40 17.08
N GLY A 587 -31.50 10.36 17.23
CA GLY A 587 -30.12 10.22 16.77
C GLY A 587 -30.05 10.03 15.25
N SER A 588 -29.57 8.86 14.80
CA SER A 588 -29.60 8.44 13.39
C SER A 588 -30.79 7.55 13.03
N SER A 589 -31.64 7.18 13.99
CA SER A 589 -32.81 6.33 13.75
C SER A 589 -34.02 7.18 13.38
N LYS A 590 -34.47 7.09 12.13
CA LYS A 590 -35.77 7.60 11.71
C LYS A 590 -36.87 6.64 12.16
N TRP A 591 -38.00 7.20 12.58
CA TRP A 591 -39.17 6.42 12.99
C TRP A 591 -40.46 7.07 12.52
N THR A 592 -41.49 6.25 12.34
CA THR A 592 -42.85 6.70 11.98
C THR A 592 -43.88 5.95 12.79
N VAL A 593 -45.03 6.55 13.05
CA VAL A 593 -46.17 5.91 13.73
C VAL A 593 -47.23 5.61 12.68
N LYS A 594 -47.57 4.33 12.56
CA LYS A 594 -48.61 3.83 11.65
C LYS A 594 -49.28 2.61 12.26
N ASP A 595 -50.61 2.52 12.13
CA ASP A 595 -51.42 1.38 12.57
C ASP A 595 -51.21 1.04 14.07
N GLY A 596 -51.05 2.06 14.91
CA GLY A 596 -50.82 1.90 16.35
C GLY A 596 -49.47 1.26 16.72
N ARG A 597 -48.48 1.35 15.82
CA ARG A 597 -47.12 0.83 15.98
C ARG A 597 -46.09 1.89 15.60
N VAL A 598 -44.89 1.78 16.19
CA VAL A 598 -43.73 2.57 15.79
C VAL A 598 -42.86 1.75 14.84
N TRP A 599 -42.62 2.30 13.66
CA TRP A 599 -41.87 1.66 12.58
C TRP A 599 -40.49 2.30 12.45
N PHE A 600 -39.44 1.49 12.52
CA PHE A 600 -38.05 1.92 12.37
C PHE A 600 -37.13 0.76 11.99
N ASN A 601 -35.91 1.06 11.56
CA ASN A 601 -34.89 0.05 11.28
C ASN A 601 -34.31 -0.53 12.58
N CYS A 602 -34.62 -1.79 12.93
CA CYS A 602 -34.13 -2.40 14.17
C CYS A 602 -32.66 -2.84 14.10
N MET A 603 -32.09 -3.03 12.89
CA MET A 603 -30.71 -3.51 12.74
C MET A 603 -29.68 -2.54 13.35
N ILE A 604 -29.88 -1.24 13.18
CA ILE A 604 -29.01 -0.22 13.76
C ILE A 604 -29.07 -0.23 15.30
N TRP A 605 -30.25 -0.47 15.88
CA TRP A 605 -30.45 -0.54 17.33
C TRP A 605 -29.75 -1.75 17.95
N PHE A 606 -29.88 -2.91 17.33
CA PHE A 606 -29.16 -4.11 17.79
C PHE A 606 -27.65 -3.94 17.66
N SER A 607 -27.19 -3.20 16.64
CA SER A 607 -25.78 -2.83 16.53
C SER A 607 -25.36 -1.91 17.68
N PHE A 608 -26.11 -0.84 17.98
CA PHE A 608 -25.80 0.05 19.11
C PHE A 608 -25.71 -0.71 20.43
N TRP A 609 -26.68 -1.59 20.70
CA TRP A 609 -26.67 -2.42 21.91
C TRP A 609 -25.45 -3.34 21.97
N SER A 610 -25.21 -4.10 20.91
CA SER A 610 -24.16 -5.11 20.94
C SER A 610 -22.76 -4.49 21.01
N PHE A 611 -22.54 -3.35 20.35
CA PHE A 611 -21.27 -2.63 20.42
C PHE A 611 -21.04 -1.96 21.77
N ASP A 612 -22.05 -1.31 22.36
CA ASP A 612 -21.93 -0.74 23.72
C ASP A 612 -21.71 -1.83 24.78
N THR A 613 -22.41 -2.96 24.66
CA THR A 613 -22.27 -4.08 25.59
C THR A 613 -20.88 -4.69 25.50
N ILE A 614 -20.41 -5.05 24.31
CA ILE A 614 -19.11 -5.70 24.14
C ILE A 614 -17.95 -4.74 24.47
N SER A 615 -18.07 -3.44 24.16
CA SER A 615 -17.04 -2.47 24.54
C SER A 615 -16.90 -2.31 26.06
N ASP A 616 -18.01 -2.30 26.80
CA ASP A 616 -17.96 -2.29 28.28
C ASP A 616 -17.45 -3.63 28.83
N LEU A 617 -17.94 -4.77 28.31
CA LEU A 617 -17.47 -6.09 28.74
C LEU A 617 -15.98 -6.30 28.48
N ALA A 618 -15.48 -5.75 27.38
CA ALA A 618 -14.09 -5.91 26.99
C ALA A 618 -13.16 -4.86 27.62
N PHE A 619 -13.59 -3.60 27.81
CA PHE A 619 -12.68 -2.50 28.20
C PHE A 619 -13.18 -1.64 29.35
N GLY A 620 -14.26 -2.03 30.00
CA GLY A 620 -14.84 -1.32 31.13
C GLY A 620 -15.47 0.03 30.78
N SER A 621 -15.62 0.36 29.48
CA SER A 621 -16.33 1.56 29.04
C SER A 621 -17.12 1.32 27.75
N PRO A 622 -18.41 1.70 27.71
CA PRO A 622 -19.20 1.62 26.49
C PRO A 622 -18.82 2.70 25.48
N PHE A 623 -19.10 2.48 24.20
CA PHE A 623 -18.95 3.51 23.17
C PHE A 623 -19.97 4.65 23.26
N GLY A 624 -21.14 4.39 23.86
CA GLY A 624 -22.20 5.38 24.07
C GLY A 624 -23.17 5.48 22.90
N MET A 625 -23.27 4.46 22.05
CA MET A 625 -24.13 4.43 20.87
C MET A 625 -25.62 4.35 21.22
N ILE A 626 -26.00 3.63 22.28
CA ILE A 626 -27.40 3.49 22.72
C ILE A 626 -27.99 4.84 23.15
N PRO A 627 -27.39 5.60 24.09
CA PRO A 627 -27.94 6.89 24.52
C PRO A 627 -27.88 7.93 23.40
N ALA A 628 -26.84 7.91 22.56
CA ALA A 628 -26.74 8.83 21.42
C ALA A 628 -27.68 8.44 20.26
N ALA A 629 -28.19 7.21 20.25
CA ALA A 629 -28.92 6.59 19.14
C ALA A 629 -28.19 6.76 17.79
N LYS A 630 -26.86 6.66 17.80
CA LYS A 630 -26.00 7.03 16.67
C LYS A 630 -24.75 6.15 16.58
N ASP A 631 -24.39 5.72 15.36
CA ASP A 631 -23.12 5.03 15.07
C ASP A 631 -21.96 6.02 15.08
N GLU A 632 -21.49 6.39 16.28
CA GLU A 632 -20.28 7.22 16.44
C GLU A 632 -19.53 6.82 17.70
N THR A 633 -18.20 6.68 17.58
CA THR A 633 -17.31 6.64 18.75
C THR A 633 -15.99 7.33 18.49
N TRP A 634 -15.29 7.65 19.56
CA TRP A 634 -13.99 8.30 19.52
C TRP A 634 -12.86 7.28 19.36
N VAL A 635 -12.00 7.48 18.36
CA VAL A 635 -10.81 6.66 18.10
C VAL A 635 -9.57 7.53 17.86
N VAL A 636 -8.38 6.97 17.98
CA VAL A 636 -7.12 7.64 17.60
C VAL A 636 -7.02 7.77 16.07
N LYS A 637 -6.74 8.98 15.57
CA LYS A 637 -6.64 9.32 14.14
C LYS A 637 -5.46 8.66 13.41
N HIS A 638 -4.33 8.48 14.09
CA HIS A 638 -3.11 7.90 13.51
C HIS A 638 -2.53 6.79 14.37
N SER A 639 -2.71 5.55 13.92
CA SER A 639 -2.29 4.30 14.59
C SER A 639 -0.85 3.86 14.24
N LYS A 640 -0.07 4.68 13.52
CA LYS A 640 1.29 4.32 13.09
C LYS A 640 2.34 4.69 14.16
N GLY A 641 2.33 3.93 15.25
CA GLY A 641 3.38 3.96 16.29
C GLY A 641 3.46 2.60 17.01
N PRO A 642 4.60 2.23 17.60
CA PRO A 642 4.70 1.02 18.43
C PRO A 642 3.77 1.16 19.64
N VAL A 643 3.20 0.02 20.07
CA VAL A 643 2.26 -0.03 21.21
C VAL A 643 2.89 0.49 22.51
N GLU A 644 4.21 0.46 22.61
CA GLU A 644 4.99 1.02 23.74
C GLU A 644 4.87 2.55 23.89
N THR A 645 4.45 3.27 22.84
CA THR A 645 4.18 4.72 22.92
C THR A 645 2.82 5.08 23.52
N PHE A 646 1.99 4.07 23.85
CA PHE A 646 0.59 4.24 24.25
C PHE A 646 0.38 4.81 25.65
N GLU A 647 1.38 4.75 26.54
CA GLU A 647 1.30 5.27 27.91
C GLU A 647 1.59 6.77 28.04
N LYS A 648 2.16 7.44 27.01
CA LYS A 648 2.80 8.77 27.22
C LYS A 648 2.42 9.89 26.24
N SER A 649 1.43 9.72 25.36
CA SER A 649 1.10 10.77 24.38
C SER A 649 -0.40 11.09 24.29
N ALA A 650 -0.73 12.38 24.28
CA ALA A 650 -2.06 12.87 23.95
C ALA A 650 -2.33 12.58 22.47
N PHE A 651 -3.11 11.54 22.19
CA PHE A 651 -3.49 11.19 20.83
C PHE A 651 -4.53 12.16 20.29
N GLU A 652 -4.38 12.58 19.03
CA GLU A 652 -5.46 13.26 18.32
C GLU A 652 -6.61 12.26 18.10
N MET A 653 -7.78 12.61 18.64
CA MET A 653 -8.98 11.79 18.58
C MET A 653 -9.88 12.25 17.43
N GLU A 654 -10.47 11.30 16.71
CA GLU A 654 -11.53 11.54 15.72
C GLU A 654 -12.76 10.69 16.03
N LYS A 655 -13.94 11.16 15.61
CA LYS A 655 -15.15 10.35 15.64
C LYS A 655 -15.25 9.51 14.37
N ILE A 656 -15.53 8.22 14.53
CA ILE A 656 -15.80 7.32 13.40
C ILE A 656 -17.13 6.57 13.58
N PRO A 657 -17.82 6.25 12.49
CA PRO A 657 -18.97 5.35 12.50
C PRO A 657 -18.51 3.90 12.45
N VAL A 658 -18.30 3.29 13.62
CA VAL A 658 -17.65 1.97 13.76
C VAL A 658 -18.42 0.86 13.04
N ILE A 659 -19.75 0.87 13.10
CA ILE A 659 -20.58 -0.20 12.53
C ILE A 659 -20.43 -0.21 11.00
N SER A 660 -20.49 0.98 10.37
CA SER A 660 -20.30 1.11 8.92
C SER A 660 -18.86 0.87 8.48
N VAL A 661 -17.87 1.39 9.23
CA VAL A 661 -16.43 1.16 9.01
C VAL A 661 -16.11 -0.33 9.07
N LEU A 662 -16.67 -1.05 10.04
CA LEU A 662 -16.48 -2.48 10.18
C LEU A 662 -17.08 -3.26 9.00
N ALA A 663 -18.33 -2.97 8.63
CA ALA A 663 -19.00 -3.64 7.53
C ALA A 663 -18.23 -3.49 6.21
N ALA A 664 -17.77 -2.27 5.90
CA ALA A 664 -16.96 -1.99 4.72
C ALA A 664 -15.58 -2.69 4.79
N GLY A 665 -14.93 -2.67 5.95
CA GLY A 665 -13.61 -3.30 6.14
C GLY A 665 -13.65 -4.82 6.00
N ILE A 666 -14.63 -5.48 6.62
CA ILE A 666 -14.82 -6.94 6.52
C ILE A 666 -15.05 -7.35 5.07
N GLU A 667 -15.91 -6.64 4.35
CA GLU A 667 -16.19 -6.94 2.94
C GLU A 667 -14.92 -6.87 2.09
N ILE A 668 -14.18 -5.75 2.17
CA ILE A 668 -12.99 -5.55 1.33
C ILE A 668 -11.87 -6.51 1.71
N ASN A 669 -11.66 -6.79 3.00
CA ASN A 669 -10.71 -7.82 3.43
C ASN A 669 -11.08 -9.19 2.87
N SER A 670 -12.37 -9.53 2.85
CA SER A 670 -12.86 -10.80 2.29
C SER A 670 -12.63 -10.91 0.79
N VAL A 671 -12.86 -9.82 0.04
CA VAL A 671 -12.52 -9.75 -1.39
C VAL A 671 -11.01 -9.92 -1.59
N PHE A 672 -10.18 -9.23 -0.81
CA PHE A 672 -8.73 -9.34 -0.89
C PHE A 672 -8.18 -10.70 -0.46
N GLY A 673 -8.91 -11.45 0.37
CA GLY A 673 -8.56 -12.81 0.77
C GLY A 673 -8.50 -13.78 -0.42
N PHE A 674 -9.29 -13.54 -1.46
CA PHE A 674 -9.30 -14.32 -2.70
C PHE A 674 -8.69 -13.58 -3.90
N LEU A 675 -8.57 -12.25 -3.84
CA LEU A 675 -7.94 -11.49 -4.91
C LEU A 675 -6.39 -11.58 -4.83
N PRO A 676 -5.70 -12.00 -5.92
CA PRO A 676 -4.25 -12.07 -5.91
C PRO A 676 -3.60 -10.72 -5.58
N SER A 677 -2.55 -10.71 -4.76
CA SER A 677 -1.93 -9.47 -4.25
C SER A 677 -1.50 -8.47 -5.33
N ARG A 678 -1.20 -8.95 -6.54
CA ARG A 678 -0.82 -8.15 -7.71
C ARG A 678 -1.98 -7.31 -8.28
N TRP A 679 -3.22 -7.76 -8.07
CA TRP A 679 -4.43 -7.10 -8.55
C TRP A 679 -4.98 -6.08 -7.55
N ARG A 680 -4.57 -6.17 -6.27
CA ARG A 680 -5.05 -5.27 -5.22
C ARG A 680 -4.78 -3.78 -5.50
N PRO A 681 -3.61 -3.35 -6.03
CA PRO A 681 -3.39 -1.93 -6.37
C PRO A 681 -4.33 -1.42 -7.46
N LEU A 682 -4.64 -2.25 -8.45
CA LEU A 682 -5.60 -1.91 -9.52
C LEU A 682 -7.02 -1.87 -8.98
N ALA A 683 -7.40 -2.83 -8.12
CA ALA A 683 -8.73 -2.89 -7.52
C ALA A 683 -9.05 -1.64 -6.67
N LYS A 684 -8.04 -1.00 -6.07
CA LYS A 684 -8.21 0.25 -5.31
C LYS A 684 -8.65 1.45 -6.15
N TRP A 685 -8.70 1.35 -7.48
CA TRP A 685 -9.30 2.37 -8.33
C TRP A 685 -10.83 2.39 -8.21
N HIS A 686 -11.44 1.29 -7.77
CA HIS A 686 -12.88 1.26 -7.51
C HIS A 686 -13.20 2.01 -6.20
N PRO A 687 -14.14 2.99 -6.20
CA PRO A 687 -14.45 3.82 -5.02
C PRO A 687 -14.75 3.01 -3.75
N ARG A 688 -15.65 2.01 -3.84
CA ARG A 688 -16.01 1.11 -2.73
C ARG A 688 -14.82 0.36 -2.13
N ILE A 689 -13.81 -0.01 -2.95
CA ILE A 689 -12.60 -0.70 -2.48
C ILE A 689 -11.64 0.30 -1.83
N HIS A 690 -11.53 1.51 -2.40
CA HIS A 690 -10.76 2.60 -1.82
C HIS A 690 -11.28 2.96 -0.42
N GLU A 691 -12.59 3.21 -0.29
CA GLU A 691 -13.27 3.53 0.96
C GLU A 691 -13.14 2.42 1.99
N GLY A 692 -13.40 1.17 1.62
CA GLY A 692 -13.26 0.04 2.55
C GLY A 692 -11.81 -0.21 2.97
N THR A 693 -10.83 0.05 2.10
CA THR A 693 -9.40 0.00 2.49
C THR A 693 -9.08 1.09 3.52
N ALA A 694 -9.60 2.30 3.34
CA ALA A 694 -9.43 3.39 4.31
C ALA A 694 -10.15 3.09 5.63
N ALA A 695 -11.29 2.40 5.59
CA ALA A 695 -12.02 1.95 6.77
C ALA A 695 -11.20 0.97 7.63
N VAL A 696 -10.48 0.02 7.01
CA VAL A 696 -9.59 -0.92 7.73
C VAL A 696 -8.51 -0.20 8.54
N GLU A 697 -7.92 0.88 8.00
CA GLU A 697 -6.89 1.65 8.72
C GLU A 697 -7.42 2.30 10.01
N LYS A 698 -8.74 2.60 10.08
CA LYS A 698 -9.40 3.20 11.24
C LYS A 698 -9.74 2.21 12.35
N LEU A 699 -9.97 0.93 12.01
CA LEU A 699 -10.33 -0.11 13.00
C LEU A 699 -9.21 -0.35 14.02
N ALA A 700 -7.94 -0.26 13.61
CA ALA A 700 -6.82 -0.37 14.54
C ALA A 700 -6.86 0.72 15.63
N GLY A 701 -7.31 1.94 15.27
CA GLY A 701 -7.47 3.05 16.21
C GLY A 701 -8.44 2.74 17.35
N LEU A 702 -9.46 1.92 17.09
CA LEU A 702 -10.44 1.50 18.09
C LEU A 702 -9.80 0.70 19.22
N SER A 703 -9.04 -0.34 18.88
CA SER A 703 -8.35 -1.16 19.88
C SER A 703 -7.28 -0.36 20.62
N ILE A 704 -6.56 0.53 19.94
CA ILE A 704 -5.54 1.39 20.56
C ILE A 704 -6.21 2.29 21.59
N THR A 705 -7.29 2.99 21.22
CA THR A 705 -8.04 3.84 22.17
C THR A 705 -8.50 3.06 23.39
N SER A 706 -9.08 1.88 23.19
CA SER A 706 -9.63 1.08 24.29
C SER A 706 -8.55 0.55 25.23
N VAL A 707 -7.44 0.02 24.68
CA VAL A 707 -6.31 -0.48 25.48
C VAL A 707 -5.62 0.67 26.22
N SER A 708 -5.36 1.80 25.55
CA SER A 708 -4.71 2.96 26.19
C SER A 708 -5.55 3.54 27.33
N LYS A 709 -6.88 3.68 27.13
CA LYS A 709 -7.79 4.12 28.20
C LYS A 709 -7.75 3.18 29.41
N ARG A 710 -7.67 1.87 29.17
CA ARG A 710 -7.58 0.87 30.24
C ARG A 710 -6.26 0.97 31.00
N LEU A 711 -5.14 1.07 30.30
CA LEU A 711 -3.82 1.18 30.93
C LEU A 711 -3.68 2.47 31.75
N ALA A 712 -4.36 3.54 31.34
CA ALA A 712 -4.40 4.80 32.07
C ALA A 712 -5.32 4.77 33.32
N ASN A 713 -6.17 3.76 33.49
CA ASN A 713 -7.08 3.63 34.63
C ASN A 713 -6.78 2.38 35.49
N PRO A 714 -5.94 2.49 36.53
CA PRO A 714 -5.55 1.37 37.39
C PRO A 714 -6.69 0.84 38.30
N GLU A 715 -7.77 1.61 38.50
CA GLU A 715 -8.92 1.22 39.34
C GLU A 715 -10.09 0.62 38.54
N ALA A 716 -9.89 0.29 37.26
CA ALA A 716 -11.00 -0.17 36.44
C ALA A 716 -11.57 -1.54 36.89
N ARG A 717 -12.89 -1.71 36.69
CA ARG A 717 -13.64 -2.94 36.97
C ARG A 717 -12.94 -4.16 36.36
N GLU A 718 -13.04 -5.31 37.03
CA GLU A 718 -12.66 -6.59 36.43
C GLU A 718 -13.50 -6.84 35.17
N ASP A 719 -12.84 -6.94 34.02
CA ASP A 719 -13.43 -7.08 32.70
C ASP A 719 -12.67 -8.14 31.88
N MET A 720 -13.10 -8.41 30.63
CA MET A 720 -12.43 -9.42 29.81
C MET A 720 -10.98 -9.02 29.46
N LEU A 721 -10.68 -7.73 29.30
CA LEU A 721 -9.31 -7.28 29.04
C LEU A 721 -8.41 -7.48 30.27
N GLN A 722 -8.91 -7.28 31.49
CA GLN A 722 -8.17 -7.60 32.70
C GLN A 722 -7.76 -9.07 32.72
N LYS A 723 -8.67 -9.98 32.36
CA LYS A 723 -8.36 -11.42 32.22
C LYS A 723 -7.36 -11.71 31.10
N LEU A 724 -7.41 -10.94 30.02
CA LEU A 724 -6.45 -11.04 28.92
C LEU A 724 -5.05 -10.55 29.34
N LEU A 725 -4.96 -9.48 30.15
CA LEU A 725 -3.73 -8.93 30.74
C LEU A 725 -3.12 -9.86 31.80
N GLU A 726 -3.96 -10.53 32.60
CA GLU A 726 -3.55 -11.54 33.59
C GLU A 726 -3.16 -12.88 32.95
N GLY A 727 -3.58 -13.10 31.71
CA GLY A 727 -3.31 -14.30 30.95
C GLY A 727 -1.82 -14.61 30.83
N ARG A 728 -1.46 -15.89 31.01
CA ARG A 728 -0.08 -16.39 30.87
C ARG A 728 -0.04 -17.62 29.96
N ASP A 729 1.03 -17.78 29.19
CA ASP A 729 1.29 -18.97 28.37
C ASP A 729 1.90 -20.12 29.19
N GLU A 730 2.35 -21.19 28.51
CA GLU A 730 2.96 -22.37 29.14
C GLU A 730 4.26 -22.04 29.87
N ASP A 731 4.98 -21.02 29.42
CA ASP A 731 6.24 -20.56 30.01
C ASP A 731 6.02 -19.50 31.10
N GLY A 732 4.76 -19.21 31.44
CA GLY A 732 4.40 -18.18 32.41
C GLY A 732 4.54 -16.74 31.89
N SER A 733 4.66 -16.54 30.57
CA SER A 733 4.84 -15.23 29.95
C SER A 733 3.49 -14.57 29.58
N PRO A 734 3.35 -13.25 29.76
CA PRO A 734 2.15 -12.50 29.33
C PRO A 734 2.12 -12.29 27.81
N MET A 735 0.95 -11.91 27.27
CA MET A 735 0.85 -11.47 25.87
C MET A 735 1.63 -10.18 25.65
N GLY A 736 2.30 -10.11 24.50
CA GLY A 736 2.98 -8.88 24.07
C GLY A 736 1.99 -7.78 23.70
N PRO A 737 2.39 -6.50 23.68
CA PRO A 737 1.46 -5.38 23.48
C PRO A 737 0.76 -5.38 22.10
N ASP A 738 1.48 -5.70 21.02
CA ASP A 738 0.90 -5.86 19.66
C ASP A 738 -0.11 -7.02 19.60
N GLU A 739 0.17 -8.11 20.32
CA GLU A 739 -0.70 -9.27 20.40
C GLU A 739 -1.97 -8.95 21.21
N LEU A 740 -1.82 -8.24 22.32
CA LEU A 740 -2.93 -7.76 23.13
C LEU A 740 -3.89 -6.87 22.32
N ALA A 741 -3.36 -5.92 21.54
CA ALA A 741 -4.17 -5.07 20.67
C ALA A 741 -4.91 -5.89 19.58
N ALA A 742 -4.26 -6.90 19.00
CA ALA A 742 -4.90 -7.78 18.02
C ALA A 742 -6.05 -8.60 18.63
N GLU A 743 -5.88 -9.15 19.83
CA GLU A 743 -6.95 -9.90 20.52
C GLU A 743 -8.07 -8.97 21.03
N ALA A 744 -7.73 -7.77 21.52
CA ALA A 744 -8.71 -6.75 21.91
C ALA A 744 -9.60 -6.33 20.74
N LEU A 745 -9.01 -6.04 19.57
CA LEU A 745 -9.79 -5.73 18.37
C LEU A 745 -10.72 -6.89 17.97
N LEU A 746 -10.22 -8.12 18.06
CA LEU A 746 -11.02 -9.32 17.78
C LEU A 746 -12.22 -9.45 18.73
N LEU A 747 -12.05 -9.18 20.02
CA LEU A 747 -13.15 -9.23 21.00
C LEU A 747 -14.29 -8.27 20.62
N ILE A 748 -13.96 -7.03 20.24
CA ILE A 748 -14.95 -6.03 19.80
C ILE A 748 -15.71 -6.52 18.58
N ILE A 749 -14.95 -6.84 17.52
CA ILE A 749 -15.52 -7.09 16.20
C ILE A 749 -16.33 -8.38 16.19
N ALA A 750 -15.76 -9.48 16.68
CA ALA A 750 -16.41 -10.78 16.63
C ALA A 750 -17.59 -10.88 17.61
N GLY A 751 -17.48 -10.25 18.77
CA GLY A 751 -18.53 -10.27 19.79
C GLY A 751 -19.72 -9.38 19.45
N ALA A 752 -19.51 -8.22 18.82
CA ALA A 752 -20.58 -7.27 18.59
C ALA A 752 -21.41 -7.57 17.31
N ASP A 753 -20.76 -7.68 16.15
CA ASP A 753 -21.48 -7.72 14.87
C ASP A 753 -22.29 -9.02 14.72
N THR A 754 -21.78 -10.16 15.20
CA THR A 754 -22.48 -11.45 15.05
C THR A 754 -23.75 -11.55 15.89
N VAL A 755 -23.74 -11.03 17.11
CA VAL A 755 -24.90 -11.01 18.01
C VAL A 755 -25.94 -10.03 17.47
N ALA A 756 -25.54 -8.82 17.04
CA ALA A 756 -26.45 -7.85 16.44
C ALA A 756 -27.18 -8.41 15.19
N ASN A 757 -26.44 -9.06 14.28
CA ASN A 757 -27.01 -9.67 13.07
C ASN A 757 -28.04 -10.76 13.44
N THR A 758 -27.71 -11.60 14.43
CA THR A 758 -28.60 -12.68 14.89
C THR A 758 -29.86 -12.10 15.54
N SER A 759 -29.74 -11.07 16.40
CA SER A 759 -30.89 -10.40 17.02
C SER A 759 -31.85 -9.81 16.00
N CYS A 760 -31.32 -9.13 14.98
CA CYS A 760 -32.12 -8.59 13.89
C CYS A 760 -32.84 -9.70 13.11
N ALA A 761 -32.15 -10.81 12.83
CA ALA A 761 -32.76 -11.95 12.17
C ALA A 761 -33.85 -12.59 13.03
N THR A 762 -33.67 -12.68 14.35
CA THR A 762 -34.69 -13.18 15.28
C THR A 762 -35.96 -12.34 15.21
N VAL A 763 -35.83 -11.01 15.25
CA VAL A 763 -36.99 -10.11 15.10
C VAL A 763 -37.65 -10.26 13.74
N PHE A 764 -36.85 -10.39 12.67
CA PHE A 764 -37.39 -10.58 11.33
C PHE A 764 -38.25 -11.85 11.22
N TYR A 765 -37.74 -13.00 11.68
CA TYR A 765 -38.49 -14.26 11.58
C TYR A 765 -39.72 -14.25 12.51
N LEU A 766 -39.58 -13.88 13.77
CA LEU A 766 -40.73 -13.85 14.70
C LEU A 766 -41.77 -12.80 14.32
N GLY A 767 -41.37 -11.66 13.74
CA GLY A 767 -42.29 -10.65 13.24
C GLY A 767 -43.06 -11.06 11.97
N ARG A 768 -42.67 -12.17 11.33
CA ARG A 768 -43.39 -12.81 10.21
C ARG A 768 -44.22 -14.02 10.60
N HIS A 769 -43.87 -14.65 11.71
CA HIS A 769 -44.54 -15.85 12.20
C HIS A 769 -45.21 -15.53 13.55
N LEU A 770 -46.38 -14.87 13.48
CA LEU A 770 -47.08 -14.36 14.66
C LEU A 770 -47.59 -15.45 15.59
N ASP A 771 -47.89 -16.63 15.06
CA ASP A 771 -48.21 -17.83 15.82
C ASP A 771 -47.01 -18.32 16.64
N VAL A 772 -45.82 -18.32 16.03
CA VAL A 772 -44.57 -18.66 16.71
C VAL A 772 -44.22 -17.61 17.76
N GLN A 773 -44.42 -16.33 17.45
CA GLN A 773 -44.25 -15.21 18.38
C GLN A 773 -45.15 -15.36 19.60
N ALA A 774 -46.43 -15.72 19.40
CA ALA A 774 -47.40 -15.91 20.48
C ALA A 774 -47.03 -17.10 21.39
N LYS A 775 -46.56 -18.22 20.82
CA LYS A 775 -46.08 -19.38 21.61
C LYS A 775 -44.87 -19.04 22.47
N LEU A 776 -43.90 -18.32 21.90
CA LEU A 776 -42.74 -17.83 22.65
C LEU A 776 -43.17 -16.88 23.76
N GLN A 777 -44.07 -15.95 23.46
CA GLN A 777 -44.60 -15.01 24.43
C GLN A 777 -45.31 -15.72 25.59
N ALA A 778 -46.10 -16.75 25.33
CA ALA A 778 -46.75 -17.54 26.38
C ALA A 778 -45.73 -18.20 27.32
N GLU A 779 -44.69 -18.85 26.78
CA GLU A 779 -43.62 -19.46 27.60
C GLU A 779 -42.89 -18.41 28.44
N LEU A 780 -42.64 -17.23 27.88
CA LEU A 780 -41.97 -16.13 28.57
C LEU A 780 -42.85 -15.49 29.66
N ASP A 781 -44.14 -15.33 29.41
CA ASP A 781 -45.10 -14.77 30.36
C ASP A 781 -45.19 -15.68 31.60
N ASP A 782 -45.25 -17.00 31.41
CA ASP A 782 -45.25 -17.98 32.50
C ASP A 782 -43.92 -17.95 33.28
N ALA A 783 -42.78 -17.95 32.58
CA ALA A 783 -41.46 -17.99 33.20
C ALA A 783 -41.10 -16.69 33.96
N LEU A 784 -41.63 -15.56 33.52
CA LEU A 784 -41.31 -14.22 34.06
C LEU A 784 -42.42 -13.65 34.96
N ALA A 785 -43.52 -14.38 35.19
CA ALA A 785 -44.65 -13.93 36.00
C ALA A 785 -44.27 -13.44 37.41
N CYS A 786 -43.22 -14.01 38.02
CA CYS A 786 -42.73 -13.63 39.35
C CYS A 786 -41.39 -12.87 39.33
N VAL A 787 -40.93 -12.42 38.16
CA VAL A 787 -39.66 -11.71 38.01
C VAL A 787 -39.89 -10.21 38.01
N ASP A 788 -39.51 -9.55 39.10
CA ASP A 788 -39.52 -8.09 39.20
C ASP A 788 -38.27 -7.48 38.56
N SER A 789 -38.23 -7.48 37.22
CA SER A 789 -37.16 -6.82 36.47
C SER A 789 -37.57 -6.44 35.05
N ASP A 790 -37.18 -5.23 34.62
CA ASP A 790 -37.36 -4.78 33.24
C ASP A 790 -36.57 -5.60 32.20
N VAL A 791 -35.51 -6.30 32.64
CA VAL A 791 -34.66 -7.15 31.78
C VAL A 791 -34.59 -8.55 32.38
N ALA A 792 -34.95 -9.55 31.58
CA ALA A 792 -35.00 -10.95 31.99
C ALA A 792 -33.64 -11.41 32.57
N PRO A 793 -33.59 -11.88 33.83
CA PRO A 793 -32.41 -12.52 34.40
C PRO A 793 -32.12 -13.82 33.66
N TYR A 794 -30.85 -14.08 33.34
CA TYR A 794 -30.49 -15.27 32.56
C TYR A 794 -30.89 -16.57 33.25
N GLU A 795 -30.76 -16.63 34.58
CA GLU A 795 -31.11 -17.81 35.37
C GLU A 795 -32.59 -18.21 35.23
N ALA A 796 -33.50 -17.25 34.99
CA ALA A 796 -34.93 -17.51 34.83
C ALA A 796 -35.30 -18.04 33.43
N ILE A 797 -34.42 -17.88 32.44
CA ILE A 797 -34.74 -18.12 31.03
C ILE A 797 -33.84 -19.15 30.33
N LYS A 798 -32.70 -19.52 30.95
CA LYS A 798 -31.66 -20.35 30.32
C LYS A 798 -32.08 -21.79 29.98
N ASP A 799 -33.16 -22.29 30.59
CA ASP A 799 -33.64 -23.66 30.46
C ASP A 799 -35.02 -23.72 29.77
N LEU A 800 -35.44 -22.64 29.11
CA LEU A 800 -36.73 -22.54 28.42
C LEU A 800 -36.66 -23.22 27.04
N PRO A 801 -37.38 -24.33 26.82
CA PRO A 801 -37.21 -25.16 25.63
C PRO A 801 -37.64 -24.46 24.35
N TYR A 802 -38.72 -23.67 24.35
CA TYR A 802 -39.20 -23.02 23.14
C TYR A 802 -38.36 -21.78 22.78
N LEU A 803 -37.87 -21.03 23.78
CA LEU A 803 -36.85 -20.00 23.59
C LEU A 803 -35.59 -20.56 22.92
N ASP A 804 -35.07 -21.69 23.42
CA ASP A 804 -33.90 -22.37 22.83
C ASP A 804 -34.18 -22.83 21.40
N ALA A 805 -35.37 -23.39 21.15
CA ALA A 805 -35.81 -23.82 19.83
C ALA A 805 -35.85 -22.65 18.83
N VAL A 806 -36.39 -21.50 19.25
CA VAL A 806 -36.43 -20.27 18.45
C VAL A 806 -35.01 -19.80 18.13
N ILE A 807 -34.13 -19.70 19.13
CA ILE A 807 -32.76 -19.23 18.92
C ILE A 807 -31.99 -20.18 17.99
N ASN A 808 -32.12 -21.49 18.18
CA ASN A 808 -31.47 -22.48 17.33
C ASN A 808 -32.00 -22.44 15.90
N GLU A 809 -33.30 -22.26 15.71
CA GLU A 809 -33.91 -22.13 14.40
C GLU A 809 -33.48 -20.87 13.66
N VAL A 810 -33.34 -19.74 14.38
CA VAL A 810 -32.76 -18.51 13.82
C VAL A 810 -31.31 -18.75 13.43
N LEU A 811 -30.48 -19.39 14.27
CA LEU A 811 -29.08 -19.67 13.93
C LEU A 811 -28.93 -20.64 12.74
N ARG A 812 -29.91 -21.55 12.58
CA ARG A 812 -29.99 -22.46 11.43
C ARG A 812 -30.24 -21.68 10.14
N LEU A 813 -31.31 -20.89 10.09
CA LEU A 813 -31.66 -20.13 8.90
C LEU A 813 -30.72 -18.93 8.69
N HIS A 814 -30.45 -18.14 9.70
CA HIS A 814 -29.53 -17.01 9.65
C HIS A 814 -28.16 -17.36 10.22
N SER A 815 -27.45 -18.28 9.56
CA SER A 815 -26.05 -18.53 9.88
C SER A 815 -25.19 -17.34 9.47
N THR A 816 -24.79 -16.52 10.46
CA THR A 816 -24.07 -15.26 10.24
C THR A 816 -22.78 -15.46 9.45
N VAL A 817 -22.09 -16.59 9.62
CA VAL A 817 -20.94 -16.98 8.78
C VAL A 817 -21.30 -18.25 8.03
N GLY A 818 -21.81 -18.09 6.80
CA GLY A 818 -22.53 -19.14 6.08
C GLY A 818 -21.79 -19.86 4.95
N ALA A 819 -20.92 -19.15 4.21
CA ALA A 819 -20.34 -19.61 2.95
C ALA A 819 -19.27 -20.71 3.07
N GLY A 820 -18.78 -20.97 4.29
CA GLY A 820 -17.80 -21.99 4.60
C GLY A 820 -16.41 -21.43 4.88
N LEU A 821 -15.75 -22.00 5.91
CA LEU A 821 -14.46 -21.51 6.42
C LEU A 821 -13.29 -22.23 5.74
N PRO A 822 -12.44 -21.57 4.93
CA PRO A 822 -11.39 -22.26 4.17
C PRO A 822 -10.31 -22.90 5.06
N ARG A 823 -9.93 -24.13 4.73
CA ARG A 823 -8.80 -24.88 5.33
C ARG A 823 -7.91 -25.42 4.24
N VAL A 824 -6.66 -25.73 4.56
CA VAL A 824 -5.70 -26.37 3.66
C VAL A 824 -5.61 -27.84 4.05
N VAL A 825 -5.78 -28.72 3.06
CA VAL A 825 -5.55 -30.16 3.19
C VAL A 825 -4.08 -30.40 3.59
N PRO A 826 -3.82 -31.15 4.67
CA PRO A 826 -2.47 -31.40 5.17
C PRO A 826 -1.66 -32.33 4.25
N GLU A 827 -0.38 -32.50 4.60
CA GLU A 827 0.50 -33.52 4.01
C GLU A 827 -0.15 -34.92 4.14
N GLY A 828 -0.02 -35.74 3.10
CA GLY A 828 -0.67 -37.05 3.00
C GLY A 828 -2.11 -37.03 2.45
N GLY A 829 -2.70 -35.84 2.27
CA GLY A 829 -4.06 -35.69 1.72
C GLY A 829 -5.17 -35.87 2.76
N LEU A 830 -6.42 -35.73 2.32
CA LEU A 830 -7.61 -35.88 3.15
C LEU A 830 -8.68 -36.69 2.41
N ASN A 831 -9.14 -37.79 3.00
CA ASN A 831 -10.23 -38.60 2.45
C ASN A 831 -11.58 -38.09 2.96
N VAL A 832 -12.42 -37.61 2.05
CA VAL A 832 -13.77 -37.10 2.35
C VAL A 832 -14.75 -37.70 1.35
N LEU A 833 -15.82 -38.35 1.84
CA LEU A 833 -16.84 -38.99 0.99
C LEU A 833 -16.27 -39.95 -0.07
N GLY A 834 -15.26 -40.75 0.30
CA GLY A 834 -14.60 -41.68 -0.60
C GLY A 834 -13.69 -41.02 -1.66
N GLN A 835 -13.51 -39.71 -1.61
CA GLN A 835 -12.63 -38.94 -2.50
C GLN A 835 -11.36 -38.51 -1.76
N THR A 836 -10.19 -38.77 -2.35
CA THR A 836 -8.89 -38.33 -1.80
C THR A 836 -8.53 -36.96 -2.33
N LEU A 837 -8.61 -35.95 -1.46
CA LEU A 837 -8.18 -34.59 -1.75
C LEU A 837 -6.67 -34.49 -1.49
N LYS A 838 -5.92 -33.97 -2.47
CA LYS A 838 -4.46 -33.85 -2.37
C LYS A 838 -4.04 -32.67 -1.50
N GLU A 839 -2.85 -32.76 -0.91
CA GLU A 839 -2.19 -31.72 -0.14
C GLU A 839 -2.25 -30.34 -0.82
N GLY A 840 -2.45 -29.28 -0.02
CA GLY A 840 -2.46 -27.91 -0.49
C GLY A 840 -3.78 -27.48 -1.15
N THR A 841 -4.71 -28.42 -1.38
CA THR A 841 -6.09 -28.12 -1.78
C THR A 841 -6.80 -27.39 -0.64
N TRP A 842 -7.54 -26.35 -0.97
CA TRP A 842 -8.39 -25.64 -0.03
C TRP A 842 -9.75 -26.33 0.06
N VAL A 843 -10.26 -26.48 1.26
CA VAL A 843 -11.54 -27.12 1.55
C VAL A 843 -12.37 -26.28 2.50
N SER A 844 -13.68 -26.28 2.33
CA SER A 844 -14.62 -25.60 3.24
C SER A 844 -15.94 -26.35 3.31
N VAL A 845 -16.65 -26.21 4.43
CA VAL A 845 -18.00 -26.74 4.60
C VAL A 845 -18.97 -25.56 4.74
N PRO A 846 -19.88 -25.33 3.77
CA PRO A 846 -20.80 -24.21 3.80
C PRO A 846 -22.01 -24.51 4.71
N VAL A 847 -21.98 -23.99 5.95
CA VAL A 847 -23.06 -24.21 6.91
C VAL A 847 -24.40 -23.61 6.46
N TYR A 848 -24.39 -22.56 5.62
CA TYR A 848 -25.62 -22.01 5.04
C TYR A 848 -26.41 -23.08 4.25
N ASN A 849 -25.68 -23.89 3.46
CA ASN A 849 -26.27 -24.99 2.71
C ASN A 849 -26.62 -26.17 3.63
N LEU A 850 -25.71 -26.58 4.52
CA LEU A 850 -25.98 -27.71 5.43
C LEU A 850 -27.22 -27.48 6.29
N HIS A 851 -27.39 -26.25 6.78
CA HIS A 851 -28.54 -25.86 7.58
C HIS A 851 -29.84 -25.74 6.78
N ARG A 852 -29.79 -25.85 5.45
CA ARG A 852 -30.94 -25.81 4.53
C ARG A 852 -31.10 -27.08 3.69
N SER A 853 -30.33 -28.12 4.01
CA SER A 853 -30.39 -29.39 3.29
C SER A 853 -31.72 -30.08 3.58
N THR A 854 -32.54 -30.29 2.55
CA THR A 854 -33.81 -31.01 2.71
C THR A 854 -33.63 -32.46 3.15
N LYS A 855 -32.44 -33.04 2.88
CA LYS A 855 -32.06 -34.37 3.36
C LYS A 855 -31.93 -34.45 4.88
N ILE A 856 -31.57 -33.34 5.52
CA ILE A 856 -31.29 -33.27 6.97
C ILE A 856 -32.46 -32.67 7.72
N TRP A 857 -33.09 -31.64 7.15
CA TRP A 857 -34.09 -30.82 7.84
C TRP A 857 -35.52 -31.02 7.32
N GLY A 858 -35.73 -31.89 6.32
CA GLY A 858 -37.03 -32.11 5.70
C GLY A 858 -37.32 -31.18 4.52
N GLU A 859 -38.45 -31.37 3.85
CA GLU A 859 -38.86 -30.53 2.69
C GLU A 859 -39.08 -29.06 3.08
N ASP A 860 -39.42 -28.81 4.34
CA ASP A 860 -39.60 -27.49 4.94
C ASP A 860 -38.27 -26.86 5.42
N ALA A 861 -37.10 -27.36 4.98
CA ALA A 861 -35.80 -26.84 5.38
C ALA A 861 -35.61 -25.33 5.14
N GLY A 862 -36.37 -24.73 4.22
CA GLY A 862 -36.37 -23.29 3.97
C GLY A 862 -37.20 -22.47 4.96
N GLU A 863 -38.10 -23.11 5.70
CA GLU A 863 -39.11 -22.48 6.55
C GLU A 863 -38.62 -22.32 7.99
N PHE A 864 -39.14 -21.32 8.69
CA PHE A 864 -38.86 -21.06 10.10
C PHE A 864 -39.81 -21.84 10.99
N VAL A 865 -39.36 -22.98 11.52
CA VAL A 865 -40.17 -23.91 12.32
C VAL A 865 -39.41 -24.29 13.60
N PRO A 866 -39.54 -23.52 14.70
CA PRO A 866 -38.90 -23.87 15.96
C PRO A 866 -39.32 -25.22 16.52
N GLU A 867 -40.54 -25.69 16.23
CA GLU A 867 -41.05 -26.99 16.66
C GLU A 867 -40.16 -28.16 16.22
N ARG A 868 -39.33 -27.98 15.17
CA ARG A 868 -38.38 -29.01 14.75
C ARG A 868 -37.33 -29.37 15.80
N TRP A 869 -37.18 -28.57 16.85
CA TRP A 869 -36.25 -28.81 17.95
C TRP A 869 -36.92 -29.47 19.17
N ILE A 870 -38.25 -29.60 19.14
CA ILE A 870 -39.07 -30.09 20.24
C ILE A 870 -39.54 -31.52 19.91
N ASN A 871 -39.46 -32.44 20.88
CA ASN A 871 -39.97 -33.81 20.78
C ASN A 871 -39.51 -34.56 19.51
N VAL A 872 -38.23 -34.39 19.14
CA VAL A 872 -37.63 -35.01 17.95
C VAL A 872 -37.17 -36.44 18.25
N GLU A 873 -37.45 -37.36 17.33
CA GLU A 873 -36.91 -38.73 17.36
C GLU A 873 -35.38 -38.75 17.50
N ALA A 874 -34.85 -39.72 18.23
CA ALA A 874 -33.45 -39.73 18.66
C ALA A 874 -32.46 -39.72 17.47
N GLU A 875 -32.75 -40.51 16.43
CA GLU A 875 -31.92 -40.61 15.22
C GLU A 875 -31.92 -39.30 14.42
N ALA A 876 -33.10 -38.71 14.21
CA ALA A 876 -33.25 -37.43 13.51
C ALA A 876 -32.54 -36.30 14.27
N LYS A 877 -32.71 -36.25 15.60
CA LYS A 877 -32.01 -35.31 16.48
C LYS A 877 -30.50 -35.46 16.36
N ALA A 878 -29.98 -36.69 16.33
CA ALA A 878 -28.55 -36.96 16.19
C ALA A 878 -28.00 -36.51 14.83
N GLU A 879 -28.77 -36.65 13.75
CA GLU A 879 -28.39 -36.17 12.42
C GLU A 879 -28.39 -34.64 12.34
N MET A 880 -29.47 -33.99 12.78
CA MET A 880 -29.57 -32.53 12.86
C MET A 880 -28.43 -31.94 13.68
N THR A 881 -28.14 -32.52 14.85
CA THR A 881 -27.06 -32.05 15.74
C THR A 881 -25.68 -32.17 15.07
N ARG A 882 -25.45 -33.21 14.27
CA ARG A 882 -24.19 -33.36 13.51
C ARG A 882 -24.02 -32.30 12.42
N ALA A 883 -25.13 -31.85 11.83
CA ALA A 883 -25.13 -30.83 10.78
C ALA A 883 -25.17 -29.39 11.32
N PHE A 884 -25.68 -29.19 12.53
CA PHE A 884 -25.86 -27.88 13.15
C PHE A 884 -24.55 -27.33 13.73
N ALA A 885 -23.91 -26.43 12.98
CA ALA A 885 -22.62 -25.87 13.34
C ALA A 885 -22.56 -24.33 13.23
N PRO A 886 -23.51 -23.57 13.80
CA PRO A 886 -23.52 -22.09 13.71
C PRO A 886 -22.27 -21.45 14.35
N PHE A 887 -21.67 -22.14 15.32
CA PHE A 887 -20.45 -21.73 16.02
C PHE A 887 -19.20 -22.50 15.55
N SER A 888 -19.29 -23.21 14.42
CA SER A 888 -18.29 -24.19 13.96
C SER A 888 -17.97 -25.27 15.01
N ILE A 889 -17.00 -26.14 14.73
CA ILE A 889 -16.60 -27.24 15.61
C ILE A 889 -15.07 -27.35 15.75
N GLY A 890 -14.62 -28.19 16.68
CA GLY A 890 -13.22 -28.52 16.89
C GLY A 890 -12.38 -27.38 17.50
N PRO A 891 -11.04 -27.44 17.37
CA PRO A 891 -10.13 -26.55 18.10
C PRO A 891 -10.22 -25.09 17.66
N ARG A 892 -10.86 -24.81 16.52
CA ARG A 892 -11.08 -23.47 15.96
C ARG A 892 -12.53 -22.99 16.11
N ALA A 893 -13.37 -23.72 16.85
CA ALA A 893 -14.75 -23.31 17.12
C ALA A 893 -14.81 -21.98 17.88
N CYS A 894 -15.94 -21.27 17.70
CA CYS A 894 -16.20 -19.99 18.37
C CYS A 894 -16.00 -20.12 19.88
N ILE A 895 -15.10 -19.30 20.41
CA ILE A 895 -14.78 -19.28 21.84
C ILE A 895 -15.85 -18.52 22.64
N GLY A 896 -16.51 -17.55 22.01
CA GLY A 896 -17.57 -16.72 22.61
C GLY A 896 -18.96 -17.35 22.62
N ARG A 897 -19.10 -18.65 22.30
CA ARG A 897 -20.40 -19.34 22.17
C ARG A 897 -21.30 -19.12 23.38
N ASN A 898 -20.77 -19.33 24.59
CA ASN A 898 -21.56 -19.22 25.82
C ASN A 898 -21.99 -17.77 26.08
N LEU A 899 -21.13 -16.79 25.79
CA LEU A 899 -21.46 -15.37 25.92
C LEU A 899 -22.57 -14.98 24.94
N ALA A 900 -22.42 -15.35 23.67
CA ALA A 900 -23.42 -15.08 22.64
C ALA A 900 -24.76 -15.75 22.98
N THR A 901 -24.74 -16.99 23.47
CA THR A 901 -25.95 -17.71 23.91
C THR A 901 -26.66 -16.95 25.03
N MET A 902 -25.94 -16.56 26.08
CA MET A 902 -26.49 -15.76 27.19
C MET A 902 -27.09 -14.43 26.70
N GLN A 903 -26.36 -13.70 25.85
CA GLN A 903 -26.83 -12.43 25.30
C GLN A 903 -28.09 -12.60 24.44
N LEU A 904 -28.15 -13.64 23.61
CA LEU A 904 -29.32 -13.93 22.78
C LEU A 904 -30.53 -14.32 23.63
N HIS A 905 -30.35 -15.14 24.67
CA HIS A 905 -31.43 -15.49 25.60
C HIS A 905 -32.01 -14.24 26.25
N ILE A 906 -31.17 -13.41 26.88
CA ILE A 906 -31.59 -12.17 27.54
C ILE A 906 -32.30 -11.26 26.56
N MET A 907 -31.73 -11.09 25.36
CA MET A 907 -32.27 -10.22 24.33
C MET A 907 -33.64 -10.70 23.84
N VAL A 908 -33.77 -11.96 23.41
CA VAL A 908 -35.03 -12.51 22.88
C VAL A 908 -36.09 -12.50 23.97
N ALA A 909 -35.79 -13.05 25.15
CA ALA A 909 -36.75 -13.13 26.25
C ALA A 909 -37.28 -11.73 26.63
N THR A 910 -36.38 -10.76 26.80
CA THR A 910 -36.78 -9.42 27.23
C THR A 910 -37.63 -8.71 26.18
N ILE A 911 -37.23 -8.69 24.90
CA ILE A 911 -37.95 -7.90 23.90
C ILE A 911 -39.29 -8.55 23.52
N PHE A 912 -39.37 -9.88 23.46
CA PHE A 912 -40.62 -10.54 23.08
C PHE A 912 -41.61 -10.61 24.23
N HIS A 913 -41.14 -10.69 25.49
CA HIS A 913 -42.01 -10.50 26.63
C HIS A 913 -42.60 -9.07 26.63
N ARG A 914 -41.81 -8.04 26.30
CA ARG A 914 -42.21 -6.63 26.42
C ARG A 914 -42.94 -6.05 25.20
N TYR A 915 -42.66 -6.53 23.99
CA TYR A 915 -43.18 -5.96 22.74
C TYR A 915 -43.75 -7.04 21.81
N SER A 916 -44.67 -6.60 20.95
CA SER A 916 -45.11 -7.35 19.77
C SER A 916 -44.51 -6.72 18.51
N PHE A 917 -44.10 -7.55 17.55
CA PHE A 917 -43.40 -7.12 16.34
C PHE A 917 -44.18 -7.49 15.07
N LEU A 918 -44.14 -6.59 14.09
CA LEU A 918 -44.45 -6.84 12.68
C LEU A 918 -43.24 -6.44 11.82
N VAL A 919 -43.04 -7.11 10.69
CA VAL A 919 -42.03 -6.73 9.69
C VAL A 919 -42.69 -5.97 8.56
N GLU A 920 -41.99 -4.97 8.02
CA GLU A 920 -42.46 -4.24 6.83
C GLU A 920 -42.24 -5.07 5.55
N GLY A 921 -43.32 -5.28 4.80
CA GLY A 921 -43.31 -5.97 3.51
C GLY A 921 -43.09 -7.49 3.58
N ASP A 922 -43.24 -8.16 2.44
CA ASP A 922 -43.24 -9.62 2.32
C ASP A 922 -41.92 -10.21 1.78
N GLY A 923 -41.01 -9.37 1.26
CA GLY A 923 -39.74 -9.81 0.64
C GLY A 923 -38.71 -10.39 1.62
N PRO A 924 -37.71 -11.16 1.19
CA PRO A 924 -36.74 -11.78 2.11
C PRO A 924 -35.91 -10.74 2.89
N LEU A 925 -35.32 -11.15 4.02
CA LEU A 925 -34.39 -10.30 4.76
C LEU A 925 -33.17 -9.99 3.89
N LEU A 926 -33.03 -8.74 3.49
CA LEU A 926 -31.92 -8.28 2.65
C LEU A 926 -30.62 -8.31 3.45
N VAL A 927 -29.63 -9.02 2.94
CA VAL A 927 -28.33 -9.18 3.60
C VAL A 927 -27.18 -8.65 2.73
N GLN A 928 -26.16 -8.12 3.37
CA GLN A 928 -24.83 -7.96 2.84
C GLN A 928 -24.07 -9.27 3.13
N ASP A 929 -24.09 -10.22 2.19
CA ASP A 929 -23.44 -11.53 2.31
C ASP A 929 -22.01 -11.49 1.76
N SER A 930 -21.13 -10.91 2.57
CA SER A 930 -19.68 -10.95 2.36
C SER A 930 -19.08 -12.07 3.21
N PHE A 931 -18.28 -11.80 4.23
CA PHE A 931 -17.87 -12.83 5.20
C PHE A 931 -18.94 -13.12 6.25
N VAL A 932 -19.59 -12.06 6.73
CA VAL A 932 -20.80 -12.15 7.56
C VAL A 932 -22.02 -11.87 6.69
N ARG A 933 -23.16 -12.50 7.01
CA ARG A 933 -24.48 -12.23 6.41
C ARG A 933 -25.19 -11.13 7.20
N LYS A 934 -24.75 -9.89 7.06
CA LYS A 934 -25.26 -8.76 7.83
C LYS A 934 -26.60 -8.27 7.25
N PRO A 935 -27.70 -8.20 8.02
CA PRO A 935 -28.92 -7.54 7.56
C PRO A 935 -28.63 -6.08 7.16
N LYS A 936 -29.12 -5.64 6.00
CA LYS A 936 -28.92 -4.26 5.51
C LYS A 936 -29.83 -3.30 6.27
N ASP A 937 -31.13 -3.49 6.07
CA ASP A 937 -32.21 -2.80 6.75
C ASP A 937 -33.26 -3.82 7.16
N CYS A 938 -33.86 -3.63 8.35
CA CYS A 938 -34.97 -4.42 8.82
C CYS A 938 -35.98 -3.47 9.49
N ILE A 939 -36.95 -2.99 8.71
CA ILE A 939 -37.98 -2.09 9.22
C ILE A 939 -39.04 -2.91 9.94
N VAL A 940 -39.28 -2.59 11.20
CA VAL A 940 -40.21 -3.34 12.05
C VAL A 940 -41.15 -2.40 12.79
N GLY A 941 -42.41 -2.79 12.87
CA GLY A 941 -43.46 -2.10 13.62
C GLY A 941 -43.60 -2.69 15.01
N ILE A 942 -43.19 -1.94 16.03
CA ILE A 942 -43.26 -2.38 17.44
C ILE A 942 -44.47 -1.79 18.16
N LYS A 943 -45.03 -2.57 19.09
CA LYS A 943 -46.02 -2.10 20.06
C LYS A 943 -45.77 -2.77 21.40
N ARG A 944 -45.78 -2.00 22.48
CA ARG A 944 -45.67 -2.51 23.86
C ARG A 944 -46.86 -3.42 24.19
N ARG A 945 -46.58 -4.58 24.80
CA ARG A 945 -47.61 -5.53 25.24
C ARG A 945 -48.23 -5.05 26.55
N ALA A 946 -49.53 -5.30 26.73
CA ALA A 946 -50.17 -5.21 28.03
C ALA A 946 -49.94 -6.56 28.71
N LEU A 947 -49.05 -6.57 29.70
CA LEU A 947 -48.69 -7.74 30.50
C LEU A 947 -49.54 -7.80 31.76
#